data_AF-A0A218XVJ2-F1
#
_entry.id   AF-A0A218XVJ2-F1
#
_cell.length_a   1.000
_cell.length_b   1.000
_cell.length_c   1.000
_cell.angle_alpha   90.00
_cell.angle_beta   90.00
_cell.angle_gamma   90.00
#
_symmetry.space_group_name_H-M   'P 1'
#
loop_
_entity.id
_entity.type
_entity.pdbx_description
1 polymer ?
#
loop_
_entity_poly.entity_id
_entity_poly.type
_entity_poly.pdbx_seq_one_letter_code
_entity_poly.pdbx_strand_id
1 'polypeptide(L)'
;MWSGSYKGARDFMPRKEDIFWKHAERLNGRFKCKYCGKDFAGGVPRVKSHLSGIKGRDINTCPNVPKEVQAAAAEAIKVGINKRPKRENFSSSSDGISSEVVSENNDSCELDNLLAKFFLSNNIDCSAVQSSSFIDFMNAVVAFGAPYKLPSYSTLKSRLIPDLLGKIEADVRKVKESWKETGCTIISDVWCNEKENQSFVNIMASSRKGVVLLNSFKVPRNELDGVFLKEIICFCIQTVGPNHVVQYVNSALSLGPTKDLLANDFPQICITRCVAVEIQSSFEEVYMEIEWVKLAFDKARCLVTHIYGNSDLLSLMRKYTNNRELIQPQALDFSSNYSMLLSIIVVKDQLFQLVQSFCCSMSDLGKEVADIISSLEFWNQVEEIVQALESLFLVLYLVDRYGSSSGYLYVAMEMATKGMGKIYSGNPDKYQRLWQIFNSWKEKIVHPIHVAAAFLNPAYMCSGLFKDKARIMGVMEFVVSHLAASEDKDAFLEEIIEYHERSREPDMFSDAANRMRKVCHPGDWWAYGFGREFPMLQKYAIRILSQPCSGSAYKQSSSAFETAHMKKLSGFTFKASTHYFWMNMILTTGFRAMNASDKPKDLTELSELKWRFPTDFLNEIEVSHLDPQQTHSFVWYSSLRAGIHLPSQRCLQLQFVTRIPSLLVTGQEVKSEQGSPVHVFLVDRISGNVVQDSALSTLNLTVSALEGDFDEESGNTWQREDFERNEITDVPLMTGTLQVTLKDGMGTLGDLCFNYSSEIAKSGKFKLGVKTLTDECGGICICEGISNAFVVRDGNGKLLGTYRFPNFCHGRTSQIFHASKSLVNIITLRVGLRFTAL
;
A
#
# COMPACT_ATOMS: atom_id res chain seq x y z
N MET A 1 -41.78 41.96 -2.69
CA MET A 1 -43.06 41.59 -3.34
C MET A 1 -43.21 40.09 -3.17
N TRP A 2 -43.99 39.65 -2.17
CA TRP A 2 -45.38 39.14 -2.35
C TRP A 2 -45.37 37.90 -3.25
N SER A 3 -45.52 36.66 -2.76
CA SER A 3 -46.70 35.99 -2.15
C SER A 3 -47.00 34.78 -3.06
N GLY A 4 -46.94 33.53 -2.58
CA GLY A 4 -48.11 32.68 -2.28
C GLY A 4 -48.89 32.22 -3.54
N SER A 5 -49.54 31.08 -3.69
CA SER A 5 -49.77 29.85 -2.93
C SER A 5 -50.64 28.94 -3.84
N TYR A 6 -50.79 27.67 -3.44
CA TYR A 6 -51.90 26.74 -3.76
C TYR A 6 -51.88 25.86 -5.03
N LYS A 7 -51.55 24.58 -4.75
CA LYS A 7 -52.35 23.35 -4.93
C LYS A 7 -53.31 23.25 -6.14
N GLY A 8 -53.09 22.17 -6.91
CA GLY A 8 -54.10 21.11 -7.03
C GLY A 8 -54.50 20.71 -8.45
N ALA A 9 -54.01 19.55 -8.91
CA ALA A 9 -54.77 18.54 -9.66
C ALA A 9 -53.87 17.30 -9.85
N ARG A 10 -54.23 16.18 -9.22
CA ARG A 10 -53.81 14.86 -9.70
C ARG A 10 -55.05 14.18 -10.21
N ASP A 11 -55.11 14.01 -11.53
CA ASP A 11 -56.13 13.26 -12.23
C ASP A 11 -56.24 11.84 -11.67
N PHE A 12 -57.48 11.45 -11.38
CA PHE A 12 -57.87 10.07 -11.11
C PHE A 12 -57.88 9.30 -12.43
N MET A 13 -56.83 8.53 -12.72
CA MET A 13 -56.93 7.39 -13.65
C MET A 13 -57.64 6.22 -12.93
N PRO A 14 -58.63 5.55 -13.56
CA PRO A 14 -59.32 4.43 -12.95
C PRO A 14 -58.37 3.22 -12.83
N ARG A 15 -58.32 2.61 -11.63
CA ARG A 15 -57.53 1.38 -11.41
C ARG A 15 -58.09 0.27 -12.30
N LYS A 16 -57.24 -0.33 -13.15
CA LYS A 16 -57.56 -1.57 -13.90
C LYS A 16 -58.14 -2.60 -12.93
N GLU A 17 -59.35 -3.10 -13.22
CA GLU A 17 -59.95 -4.18 -12.45
C GLU A 17 -59.08 -5.44 -12.56
N ASP A 18 -58.84 -6.07 -11.42
CA ASP A 18 -57.99 -7.24 -11.33
C ASP A 18 -58.63 -8.43 -12.07
N ILE A 19 -57.85 -9.08 -12.93
CA ILE A 19 -58.33 -10.15 -13.82
C ILE A 19 -58.99 -11.32 -13.08
N PHE A 20 -58.70 -11.49 -11.78
CA PHE A 20 -59.27 -12.57 -10.97
C PHE A 20 -60.71 -12.29 -10.51
N TRP A 21 -61.22 -11.07 -10.69
CA TRP A 21 -62.63 -10.77 -10.45
C TRP A 21 -63.58 -11.55 -11.36
N LYS A 22 -63.15 -11.93 -12.57
CA LYS A 22 -64.01 -12.73 -13.47
C LYS A 22 -64.37 -14.11 -12.88
N HIS A 23 -63.61 -14.58 -11.90
CA HIS A 23 -63.74 -15.89 -11.24
C HIS A 23 -64.52 -15.87 -9.91
N ALA A 24 -64.99 -14.69 -9.46
CA ALA A 24 -65.79 -14.55 -8.25
C ALA A 24 -66.91 -13.50 -8.42
N GLU A 25 -68.04 -13.69 -7.75
CA GLU A 25 -69.14 -12.72 -7.73
C GLU A 25 -69.08 -11.88 -6.46
N ARG A 26 -69.22 -10.56 -6.61
CA ARG A 26 -69.21 -9.62 -5.47
C ARG A 26 -70.62 -9.47 -4.92
N LEU A 27 -70.78 -9.83 -3.64
CA LEU A 27 -72.04 -9.72 -2.91
C LEU A 27 -71.84 -8.77 -1.72
N ASN A 28 -72.22 -7.49 -1.83
CA ASN A 28 -72.21 -6.47 -0.76
C ASN A 28 -71.18 -6.70 0.37
N GLY A 29 -69.88 -6.70 0.04
CA GLY A 29 -68.77 -6.86 1.00
C GLY A 29 -68.21 -8.28 1.19
N ARG A 30 -68.81 -9.29 0.54
CA ARG A 30 -68.38 -10.69 0.47
C ARG A 30 -68.17 -11.11 -1.00
N PHE A 31 -67.51 -12.24 -1.18
CA PHE A 31 -67.20 -12.81 -2.49
C PHE A 31 -67.62 -14.26 -2.56
N LYS A 32 -68.33 -14.61 -3.64
CA LYS A 32 -68.74 -15.99 -3.93
C LYS A 32 -67.90 -16.57 -5.05
N CYS A 33 -67.25 -17.70 -4.81
CA CYS A 33 -66.45 -18.39 -5.82
C CYS A 33 -67.35 -19.01 -6.88
N LYS A 34 -67.08 -18.76 -8.17
CA LYS A 34 -67.88 -19.33 -9.28
C LYS A 34 -67.68 -20.83 -9.49
N TYR A 35 -66.63 -21.43 -8.90
CA TYR A 35 -66.30 -22.86 -9.09
C TYR A 35 -66.84 -23.77 -7.99
N CYS A 36 -66.70 -23.38 -6.71
CA CYS A 36 -67.22 -24.18 -5.59
C CYS A 36 -68.46 -23.59 -4.93
N GLY A 37 -68.93 -22.42 -5.37
CA GLY A 37 -70.13 -21.76 -4.85
C GLY A 37 -70.01 -21.20 -3.42
N LYS A 38 -68.88 -21.42 -2.72
CA LYS A 38 -68.66 -20.93 -1.35
C LYS A 38 -68.44 -19.41 -1.34
N ASP A 39 -69.03 -18.74 -0.36
CA ASP A 39 -68.84 -17.32 -0.12
C ASP A 39 -67.93 -17.04 1.08
N PHE A 40 -67.15 -15.96 0.98
CA PHE A 40 -66.19 -15.56 2.00
C PHE A 40 -66.02 -14.03 2.03
N ALA A 41 -65.77 -13.48 3.21
CA ALA A 41 -65.48 -12.06 3.37
C ALA A 41 -64.02 -11.75 2.99
N GLY A 42 -63.77 -10.62 2.33
CA GLY A 42 -62.40 -10.23 1.95
C GLY A 42 -62.35 -9.34 0.71
N GLY A 43 -61.21 -9.34 0.02
CA GLY A 43 -61.03 -8.70 -1.28
C GLY A 43 -60.24 -9.60 -2.24
N VAL A 44 -59.79 -9.07 -3.38
CA VAL A 44 -59.01 -9.81 -4.41
C VAL A 44 -57.92 -10.73 -3.84
N PRO A 45 -57.11 -10.34 -2.84
CA PRO A 45 -56.04 -11.22 -2.34
C PRO A 45 -56.57 -12.54 -1.75
N ARG A 46 -57.75 -12.51 -1.11
CA ARG A 46 -58.42 -13.72 -0.62
C ARG A 46 -59.02 -14.53 -1.76
N VAL A 47 -59.55 -13.89 -2.81
CA VAL A 47 -60.01 -14.58 -4.02
C VAL A 47 -58.83 -15.32 -4.67
N LYS A 48 -57.68 -14.67 -4.85
CA LYS A 48 -56.46 -15.30 -5.37
C LYS A 48 -56.01 -16.47 -4.49
N SER A 49 -55.98 -16.29 -3.17
CA SER A 49 -55.55 -17.34 -2.23
C SER A 49 -56.49 -18.55 -2.21
N HIS A 50 -57.81 -18.31 -2.36
CA HIS A 50 -58.80 -19.38 -2.50
C HIS A 50 -58.62 -20.17 -3.81
N LEU A 51 -58.27 -19.48 -4.91
CA LEU A 51 -58.12 -20.08 -6.24
C LEU A 51 -56.75 -20.75 -6.47
N SER A 52 -55.70 -20.38 -5.72
CA SER A 52 -54.32 -20.81 -5.97
C SER A 52 -53.98 -22.24 -5.55
N GLY A 53 -54.81 -22.89 -4.72
CA GLY A 53 -54.53 -24.22 -4.20
C GLY A 53 -53.47 -24.29 -3.09
N ILE A 54 -52.88 -23.15 -2.69
CA ILE A 54 -51.87 -23.08 -1.63
C ILE A 54 -52.55 -23.12 -0.26
N LYS A 55 -52.24 -24.15 0.55
CA LYS A 55 -52.75 -24.29 1.93
C LYS A 55 -52.04 -23.31 2.89
N GLY A 56 -52.70 -22.95 4.00
CA GLY A 56 -52.09 -22.14 5.07
C GLY A 56 -52.22 -20.61 4.94
N ARG A 57 -53.18 -20.09 4.17
CA ARG A 57 -53.42 -18.64 3.98
C ARG A 57 -54.78 -18.14 4.47
N ASP A 58 -55.23 -18.63 5.63
CA ASP A 58 -56.47 -18.22 6.32
C ASP A 58 -57.77 -18.30 5.50
N ILE A 59 -57.78 -19.04 4.40
CA ILE A 59 -58.95 -19.35 3.59
C ILE A 59 -58.80 -20.74 2.98
N ASN A 60 -59.87 -21.54 3.04
CA ASN A 60 -59.88 -22.88 2.46
C ASN A 60 -59.69 -22.80 0.94
N THR A 61 -58.90 -23.68 0.35
CA THR A 61 -58.68 -23.70 -1.10
C THR A 61 -59.88 -24.29 -1.84
N CYS A 62 -60.08 -23.85 -3.08
CA CYS A 62 -61.14 -24.36 -3.93
C CYS A 62 -60.66 -25.62 -4.68
N PRO A 63 -61.31 -26.79 -4.51
CA PRO A 63 -60.90 -28.02 -5.20
C PRO A 63 -61.30 -28.06 -6.68
N ASN A 64 -62.22 -27.19 -7.11
CA ASN A 64 -62.87 -27.26 -8.43
C ASN A 64 -62.34 -26.20 -9.42
N VAL A 65 -61.17 -25.61 -9.16
CA VAL A 65 -60.60 -24.56 -10.02
C VAL A 65 -59.82 -25.21 -11.17
N PRO A 66 -60.01 -24.76 -12.43
CA PRO A 66 -59.20 -25.20 -13.55
C PRO A 66 -57.70 -24.95 -13.31
N LYS A 67 -56.85 -25.91 -13.68
CA LYS A 67 -55.39 -25.88 -13.39
C LYS A 67 -54.71 -24.59 -13.87
N GLU A 68 -55.12 -24.06 -15.02
CA GLU A 68 -54.59 -22.81 -15.58
C GLU A 68 -54.89 -21.59 -14.70
N VAL A 69 -56.12 -21.48 -14.18
CA VAL A 69 -56.54 -20.39 -13.29
C VAL A 69 -55.86 -20.52 -11.94
N GLN A 70 -55.67 -21.75 -11.47
CA GLN A 70 -54.97 -22.04 -10.22
C GLN A 70 -53.48 -21.65 -10.30
N ALA A 71 -52.79 -22.01 -11.39
CA ALA A 71 -51.40 -21.61 -11.62
C ALA A 71 -51.25 -20.09 -11.73
N ALA A 72 -52.12 -19.42 -12.48
CA ALA A 72 -52.13 -17.96 -12.59
C ALA A 72 -52.36 -17.28 -11.24
N ALA A 73 -53.27 -17.80 -10.41
CA ALA A 73 -53.55 -17.27 -9.08
C ALA A 73 -52.37 -17.48 -8.11
N ALA A 74 -51.69 -18.63 -8.18
CA ALA A 74 -50.50 -18.90 -7.38
C ALA A 74 -49.34 -17.94 -7.73
N GLU A 75 -49.14 -17.66 -9.02
CA GLU A 75 -48.09 -16.76 -9.49
C GLU A 75 -48.38 -15.30 -9.11
N ALA A 76 -49.63 -14.86 -9.28
CA ALA A 76 -50.05 -13.50 -8.91
C ALA A 76 -49.92 -13.21 -7.40
N ILE A 77 -49.84 -14.24 -6.57
CA ILE A 77 -49.60 -14.13 -5.12
C ILE A 77 -48.12 -13.95 -4.79
N LYS A 78 -47.20 -14.59 -5.53
CA LYS A 78 -45.75 -14.47 -5.29
C LYS A 78 -45.24 -13.05 -5.58
N VAL A 79 -45.80 -12.42 -6.62
CA VAL A 79 -45.38 -11.08 -7.07
C VAL A 79 -45.83 -9.94 -6.13
N GLY A 80 -46.83 -10.17 -5.26
CA GLY A 80 -47.48 -9.12 -4.48
C GLY A 80 -46.85 -8.73 -3.13
N ILE A 81 -45.74 -9.33 -2.70
CA ILE A 81 -45.20 -9.18 -1.33
C ILE A 81 -44.38 -7.88 -1.12
N ASN A 82 -43.95 -7.19 -2.18
CA ASN A 82 -43.25 -5.92 -2.04
C ASN A 82 -44.22 -4.72 -2.06
N LYS A 83 -44.75 -4.32 -0.88
CA LYS A 83 -44.96 -2.92 -0.41
C LYS A 83 -45.97 -2.81 0.76
N ARG A 84 -45.46 -2.68 2.00
CA ARG A 84 -45.71 -1.58 3.00
C ARG A 84 -45.32 -2.02 4.43
N PRO A 85 -44.62 -1.17 5.21
CA PRO A 85 -44.27 -1.46 6.60
C PRO A 85 -45.44 -1.13 7.54
N LYS A 86 -45.62 -1.91 8.62
CA LYS A 86 -46.55 -1.54 9.69
C LYS A 86 -45.90 -1.71 11.07
N ARG A 87 -46.02 -0.60 11.79
CA ARG A 87 -45.62 -0.22 13.16
C ARG A 87 -45.72 -1.29 14.25
N GLU A 88 -44.81 -1.11 15.21
CA GLU A 88 -44.64 -1.72 16.52
C GLU A 88 -45.93 -2.00 17.30
N ASN A 89 -45.88 -3.04 18.15
CA ASN A 89 -46.23 -2.92 19.58
C ASN A 89 -45.62 -4.05 20.41
N PHE A 90 -45.04 -3.65 21.55
CA PHE A 90 -44.61 -4.47 22.68
C PHE A 90 -45.76 -5.28 23.30
N SER A 91 -45.48 -6.52 23.72
CA SER A 91 -45.74 -6.97 25.09
C SER A 91 -45.09 -8.32 25.39
N SER A 92 -44.53 -8.38 26.58
CA SER A 92 -43.87 -9.48 27.30
C SER A 92 -44.82 -10.60 27.70
N SER A 93 -44.35 -11.86 27.63
CA SER A 93 -44.25 -12.76 28.80
C SER A 93 -43.79 -14.16 28.40
N SER A 94 -43.04 -14.76 29.32
CA SER A 94 -42.36 -16.05 29.36
C SER A 94 -43.27 -17.29 29.22
N ASP A 95 -42.77 -18.37 28.61
CA ASP A 95 -42.48 -19.66 29.28
C ASP A 95 -42.24 -20.83 28.28
N GLY A 96 -41.27 -21.68 28.62
CA GLY A 96 -41.39 -23.16 28.50
C GLY A 96 -41.05 -23.89 27.19
N ILE A 97 -39.80 -24.38 27.11
CA ILE A 97 -39.30 -25.68 26.59
C ILE A 97 -40.13 -26.44 25.52
N SER A 98 -39.51 -26.67 24.35
CA SER A 98 -39.25 -28.04 23.85
C SER A 98 -38.23 -28.05 22.70
N SER A 99 -37.23 -28.91 22.85
CA SER A 99 -36.29 -29.32 21.81
C SER A 99 -37.05 -30.07 20.72
N GLU A 100 -37.03 -29.58 19.49
CA GLU A 100 -37.39 -30.35 18.30
C GLU A 100 -36.45 -29.99 17.14
N VAL A 101 -35.56 -30.95 16.85
CA VAL A 101 -35.06 -31.36 15.54
C VAL A 101 -34.68 -30.22 14.57
N VAL A 102 -33.39 -29.89 14.56
CA VAL A 102 -32.76 -29.10 13.49
C VAL A 102 -32.89 -29.89 12.19
N SER A 103 -33.73 -29.40 11.28
CA SER A 103 -33.66 -29.75 9.86
C SER A 103 -32.43 -29.05 9.27
N GLU A 104 -31.32 -29.78 9.19
CA GLU A 104 -30.17 -29.36 8.40
C GLU A 104 -30.60 -29.12 6.94
N ASN A 105 -30.13 -28.01 6.37
CA ASN A 105 -30.27 -27.55 4.98
C ASN A 105 -31.28 -26.43 4.67
N ASN A 106 -31.31 -25.36 5.49
CA ASN A 106 -31.73 -24.04 4.97
C ASN A 106 -31.04 -22.80 5.62
N ASP A 107 -30.14 -22.96 6.60
CA ASP A 107 -29.62 -21.84 7.39
C ASP A 107 -28.49 -21.04 6.71
N SER A 108 -27.69 -21.66 5.83
CA SER A 108 -26.58 -20.95 5.15
C SER A 108 -27.10 -19.81 4.28
N CYS A 109 -28.18 -20.03 3.53
CA CYS A 109 -28.73 -19.03 2.61
C CYS A 109 -29.32 -17.82 3.34
N GLU A 110 -29.92 -18.01 4.52
CA GLU A 110 -30.42 -16.90 5.33
C GLU A 110 -29.28 -16.06 5.92
N LEU A 111 -28.22 -16.71 6.42
CA LEU A 111 -27.02 -16.03 6.90
C LEU A 111 -26.32 -15.25 5.79
N ASP A 112 -26.18 -15.83 4.61
CA ASP A 112 -25.59 -15.18 3.43
C ASP A 112 -26.41 -13.95 3.00
N ASN A 113 -27.75 -14.02 3.07
CA ASN A 113 -28.61 -12.87 2.80
C ASN A 113 -28.46 -11.76 3.85
N LEU A 114 -28.28 -12.10 5.13
CA LEU A 114 -28.01 -11.13 6.20
C LEU A 114 -26.63 -10.47 6.02
N LEU A 115 -25.62 -11.24 5.63
CA LEU A 115 -24.29 -10.76 5.31
C LEU A 115 -24.34 -9.78 4.12
N ALA A 116 -24.96 -10.19 3.01
CA ALA A 116 -25.14 -9.34 1.83
C ALA A 116 -25.89 -8.04 2.17
N LYS A 117 -26.95 -8.12 3.00
CA LYS A 117 -27.69 -6.95 3.48
C LYS A 117 -26.82 -6.03 4.35
N PHE A 118 -25.96 -6.58 5.22
CA PHE A 118 -25.02 -5.79 6.03
C PHE A 118 -24.05 -5.01 5.13
N PHE A 119 -23.44 -5.67 4.14
CA PHE A 119 -22.51 -5.03 3.22
C PHE A 119 -23.20 -3.95 2.38
N LEU A 120 -24.36 -4.25 1.80
CA LEU A 120 -25.13 -3.30 1.01
C LEU A 120 -25.62 -2.09 1.83
N SER A 121 -26.12 -2.32 3.04
CA SER A 121 -26.66 -1.25 3.89
C SER A 121 -25.60 -0.33 4.48
N ASN A 122 -24.36 -0.81 4.62
CA ASN A 122 -23.23 -0.04 5.14
C ASN A 122 -22.25 0.39 4.05
N ASN A 123 -22.54 0.09 2.77
CA ASN A 123 -21.67 0.36 1.63
C ASN A 123 -20.25 -0.21 1.82
N ILE A 124 -20.16 -1.43 2.37
CA ILE A 124 -18.92 -2.16 2.56
C ILE A 124 -18.62 -2.92 1.26
N ASP A 125 -17.39 -2.82 0.80
CA ASP A 125 -16.93 -3.54 -0.39
C ASP A 125 -16.94 -5.05 -0.12
N CYS A 126 -17.44 -5.85 -1.07
CA CYS A 126 -17.52 -7.30 -0.91
C CYS A 126 -16.16 -7.94 -0.62
N SER A 127 -15.05 -7.34 -1.06
CA SER A 127 -13.70 -7.80 -0.72
C SER A 127 -13.41 -7.87 0.79
N ALA A 128 -14.17 -7.16 1.63
CA ALA A 128 -13.94 -7.20 3.08
C ALA A 128 -14.17 -8.60 3.69
N VAL A 129 -14.95 -9.49 3.05
CA VAL A 129 -15.13 -10.88 3.51
C VAL A 129 -13.83 -11.70 3.44
N GLN A 130 -12.89 -11.28 2.59
CA GLN A 130 -11.58 -11.92 2.39
C GLN A 130 -10.52 -11.39 3.36
N SER A 131 -10.83 -10.31 4.10
CA SER A 131 -9.88 -9.74 5.05
C SER A 131 -9.68 -10.70 6.23
N SER A 132 -8.42 -10.93 6.61
CA SER A 132 -8.09 -11.73 7.79
C SER A 132 -8.78 -11.19 9.05
N SER A 133 -8.86 -9.87 9.20
CA SER A 133 -9.58 -9.23 10.31
C SER A 133 -11.06 -9.64 10.39
N PHE A 134 -11.76 -9.75 9.26
CA PHE A 134 -13.16 -10.19 9.24
C PHE A 134 -13.28 -11.67 9.55
N ILE A 135 -12.41 -12.50 8.95
CA ILE A 135 -12.38 -13.95 9.18
C ILE A 135 -12.08 -14.27 10.65
N ASP A 136 -11.04 -13.65 11.22
CA ASP A 136 -10.64 -13.81 12.62
C ASP A 136 -11.74 -13.34 13.58
N PHE A 137 -12.41 -12.22 13.26
CA PHE A 137 -13.55 -11.76 14.04
C PHE A 137 -14.70 -12.78 14.01
N MET A 138 -15.08 -13.28 12.84
CA MET A 138 -16.14 -14.29 12.70
C MET A 138 -15.78 -15.58 13.43
N ASN A 139 -14.55 -16.07 13.28
CA ASN A 139 -14.05 -17.25 13.99
C ASN A 139 -14.08 -17.06 15.51
N ALA A 140 -13.68 -15.87 16.00
CA ALA A 140 -13.74 -15.55 17.42
C ALA A 140 -15.18 -15.46 17.95
N VAL A 141 -16.11 -14.91 17.16
CA VAL A 141 -17.54 -14.88 17.50
C VAL A 141 -18.11 -16.30 17.59
N VAL A 142 -17.78 -17.16 16.62
CA VAL A 142 -18.19 -18.57 16.62
C VAL A 142 -17.60 -19.31 17.83
N ALA A 143 -16.32 -19.11 18.12
CA ALA A 143 -15.65 -19.74 19.26
C ALA A 143 -16.19 -19.26 20.62
N PHE A 144 -16.59 -17.99 20.74
CA PHE A 144 -17.22 -17.46 21.95
C PHE A 144 -18.66 -17.95 22.12
N GLY A 145 -19.39 -18.07 21.00
CA GLY A 145 -20.75 -18.60 20.94
C GLY A 145 -21.85 -17.60 21.35
N ALA A 146 -23.05 -18.14 21.58
CA ALA A 146 -24.28 -17.39 21.85
C ALA A 146 -24.21 -16.28 22.94
N PRO A 147 -23.37 -16.37 23.99
CA PRO A 147 -23.26 -15.30 24.99
C PRO A 147 -22.63 -14.00 24.48
N TYR A 148 -22.01 -14.00 23.29
CA TYR A 148 -21.36 -12.81 22.74
C TYR A 148 -22.39 -11.69 22.47
N LYS A 149 -22.07 -10.47 22.91
CA LYS A 149 -22.86 -9.27 22.62
C LYS A 149 -21.99 -8.23 21.95
N LEU A 150 -22.48 -7.66 20.84
CA LEU A 150 -21.78 -6.59 20.14
C LEU A 150 -21.60 -5.37 21.07
N PRO A 151 -20.42 -4.72 21.05
CA PRO A 151 -20.21 -3.50 21.80
C PRO A 151 -21.08 -2.37 21.26
N SER A 152 -21.48 -1.44 22.13
CA SER A 152 -22.20 -0.24 21.70
C SER A 152 -21.30 0.67 20.84
N TYR A 153 -21.91 1.48 19.96
CA TYR A 153 -21.19 2.47 19.16
C TYR A 153 -20.27 3.37 20.01
N SER A 154 -20.76 3.82 21.18
CA SER A 154 -19.96 4.63 22.10
C SER A 154 -18.74 3.86 22.61
N THR A 155 -18.90 2.60 23.05
CA THR A 155 -17.79 1.76 23.52
C THR A 155 -16.76 1.52 22.42
N LEU A 156 -17.22 1.27 21.20
CA LEU A 156 -16.35 1.06 20.03
C LEU A 156 -15.52 2.31 19.75
N LYS A 157 -16.18 3.48 19.68
CA LYS A 157 -15.55 4.76 19.33
C LYS A 157 -14.63 5.31 20.43
N SER A 158 -15.05 5.30 21.69
CA SER A 158 -14.33 5.99 22.77
C SER A 158 -13.33 5.11 23.52
N ARG A 159 -13.37 3.78 23.34
CA ARG A 159 -12.50 2.85 24.06
C ARG A 159 -11.81 1.84 23.15
N LEU A 160 -12.57 0.99 22.46
CA LEU A 160 -11.98 -0.16 21.76
C LEU A 160 -11.06 0.25 20.59
N ILE A 161 -11.48 1.23 19.78
CA ILE A 161 -10.64 1.75 18.69
C ILE A 161 -9.39 2.43 19.27
N PRO A 162 -9.48 3.40 20.22
CA PRO A 162 -8.29 3.98 20.85
C PRO A 162 -7.34 2.96 21.48
N ASP A 163 -7.86 1.96 22.21
CA ASP A 163 -7.06 0.89 22.80
C ASP A 163 -6.30 0.09 21.73
N LEU A 164 -6.94 -0.18 20.58
CA LEU A 164 -6.30 -0.84 19.44
C LEU A 164 -5.20 0.02 18.81
N LEU A 165 -5.45 1.33 18.64
CA LEU A 165 -4.43 2.25 18.11
C LEU A 165 -3.20 2.30 19.02
N GLY A 166 -3.40 2.38 20.35
CA GLY A 166 -2.30 2.35 21.31
C GLY A 166 -1.50 1.03 21.28
N LYS A 167 -2.16 -0.11 21.01
CA LYS A 167 -1.47 -1.39 20.79
C LYS A 167 -0.62 -1.37 19.51
N ILE A 168 -1.16 -0.84 18.41
CA ILE A 168 -0.43 -0.71 17.14
C ILE A 168 0.81 0.17 17.35
N GLU A 169 0.69 1.30 18.05
CA GLU A 169 1.83 2.17 18.37
C GLU A 169 2.89 1.46 19.21
N ALA A 170 2.49 0.68 20.21
CA ALA A 170 3.41 -0.10 21.03
C ALA A 170 4.15 -1.16 20.20
N ASP A 171 3.45 -1.87 19.32
CA ASP A 171 4.03 -2.85 18.41
C ASP A 171 5.03 -2.18 17.45
N VAL A 172 4.66 -1.05 16.84
CA VAL A 172 5.56 -0.27 15.97
C VAL A 172 6.82 0.17 16.73
N ARG A 173 6.68 0.71 17.95
CA ARG A 173 7.81 1.15 18.77
C ARG A 173 8.78 0.00 19.05
N LYS A 174 8.24 -1.17 19.43
CA LYS A 174 9.04 -2.38 19.67
C LYS A 174 9.83 -2.82 18.43
N VAL A 175 9.25 -2.71 17.23
CA VAL A 175 9.96 -2.98 15.98
C VAL A 175 11.07 -1.93 15.75
N LYS A 176 10.77 -0.63 15.90
CA LYS A 176 11.76 0.46 15.75
C LYS A 176 12.96 0.28 16.69
N GLU A 177 12.72 -0.07 17.95
CA GLU A 177 13.77 -0.31 18.96
C GLU A 177 14.71 -1.46 18.62
N SER A 178 14.29 -2.41 17.78
CA SER A 178 15.09 -3.56 17.36
C SER A 178 16.15 -3.23 16.30
N TRP A 179 16.00 -2.12 15.57
CA TRP A 179 16.87 -1.78 14.44
C TRP A 179 18.32 -1.45 14.85
N LYS A 180 18.57 -1.14 16.12
CA LYS A 180 19.93 -1.06 16.66
C LYS A 180 20.71 -2.38 16.50
N GLU A 181 20.02 -3.50 16.66
CA GLU A 181 20.59 -4.84 16.61
C GLU A 181 20.47 -5.43 15.20
N THR A 182 19.26 -5.41 14.63
CA THR A 182 18.98 -6.07 13.34
C THR A 182 19.27 -5.20 12.13
N GLY A 183 19.41 -3.90 12.32
CA GLY A 183 19.25 -2.94 11.23
C GLY A 183 17.85 -3.00 10.58
N CYS A 184 17.63 -2.15 9.58
CA CYS A 184 16.45 -2.21 8.73
C CYS A 184 16.74 -1.82 7.27
N THR A 185 15.88 -2.29 6.38
CA THR A 185 15.83 -1.88 4.97
C THR A 185 14.73 -0.85 4.77
N ILE A 186 15.07 0.30 4.21
CA ILE A 186 14.07 1.26 3.73
C ILE A 186 13.56 0.79 2.37
N ILE A 187 12.25 0.75 2.20
CA ILE A 187 11.59 0.33 0.96
C ILE A 187 10.69 1.47 0.49
N SER A 188 10.89 1.92 -0.74
CA SER A 188 9.96 2.83 -1.39
C SER A 188 9.02 2.06 -2.31
N ASP A 189 7.73 2.32 -2.16
CA ASP A 189 6.71 1.91 -3.11
C ASP A 189 6.05 3.14 -3.71
N VAL A 190 6.12 3.24 -5.04
CA VAL A 190 5.61 4.39 -5.78
C VAL A 190 4.66 3.88 -6.85
N TRP A 191 3.43 4.38 -6.84
CA TRP A 191 2.47 4.12 -7.90
C TRP A 191 1.75 5.40 -8.31
N CYS A 192 1.30 5.43 -9.56
CA CYS A 192 0.62 6.57 -10.15
C CYS A 192 -0.84 6.23 -10.42
N ASN A 193 -1.75 7.13 -10.05
CA ASN A 193 -3.13 7.09 -10.49
C ASN A 193 -3.28 7.96 -11.74
N GLU A 194 -3.27 7.35 -12.92
CA GLU A 194 -3.35 8.04 -14.21
C GLU A 194 -4.58 8.95 -14.33
N LYS A 195 -5.70 8.56 -13.71
CA LYS A 195 -6.97 9.32 -13.78
C LYS A 195 -6.95 10.59 -12.93
N GLU A 196 -6.14 10.65 -11.88
CA GLU A 196 -6.11 11.77 -10.92
C GLU A 196 -4.84 12.63 -11.03
N ASN A 197 -3.92 12.28 -11.93
CA ASN A 197 -2.62 12.93 -12.08
C ASN A 197 -1.85 13.04 -10.75
N GLN A 198 -1.96 12.00 -9.91
CA GLN A 198 -1.37 11.93 -8.59
C GLN A 198 -0.50 10.69 -8.45
N SER A 199 0.63 10.87 -7.80
CA SER A 199 1.55 9.82 -7.40
C SER A 199 1.48 9.63 -5.89
N PHE A 200 1.51 8.37 -5.47
CA PHE A 200 1.55 8.00 -4.07
C PHE A 200 2.90 7.34 -3.79
N VAL A 201 3.51 7.73 -2.67
CA VAL A 201 4.83 7.26 -2.25
C VAL A 201 4.71 6.72 -0.82
N ASN A 202 4.72 5.41 -0.66
CA ASN A 202 4.80 4.76 0.64
C ASN A 202 6.26 4.44 0.96
N ILE A 203 6.74 4.90 2.10
CA ILE A 203 8.06 4.57 2.62
C ILE A 203 7.90 3.67 3.83
N MET A 204 8.45 2.47 3.73
CA MET A 204 8.40 1.46 4.77
C MET A 204 9.81 1.13 5.27
N ALA A 205 9.92 0.71 6.53
CA ALA A 205 11.12 0.12 7.09
C ALA A 205 10.84 -1.34 7.43
N SER A 206 11.64 -2.24 6.87
CA SER A 206 11.53 -3.69 7.08
C SER A 206 12.72 -4.22 7.86
N SER A 207 12.45 -5.17 8.75
CA SER A 207 13.46 -5.87 9.57
C SER A 207 12.96 -7.26 9.92
N ARG A 208 13.84 -8.11 10.48
CA ARG A 208 13.44 -9.45 10.95
C ARG A 208 12.41 -9.42 12.09
N LYS A 209 12.21 -8.28 12.77
CA LYS A 209 11.18 -8.13 13.83
C LYS A 209 9.85 -7.59 13.33
N GLY A 210 9.78 -7.05 12.11
CA GLY A 210 8.56 -6.50 11.56
C GLY A 210 8.77 -5.45 10.47
N VAL A 211 7.67 -5.05 9.86
CA VAL A 211 7.60 -3.98 8.86
C VAL A 211 6.74 -2.84 9.39
N VAL A 212 7.24 -1.62 9.23
CA VAL A 212 6.62 -0.40 9.71
C VAL A 212 6.47 0.56 8.53
N LEU A 213 5.27 1.10 8.32
CA LEU A 213 5.12 2.28 7.49
C LEU A 213 5.77 3.46 8.23
N LEU A 214 6.75 4.11 7.60
CA LEU A 214 7.33 5.34 8.12
C LEU A 214 6.46 6.53 7.76
N ASN A 215 6.25 6.74 6.45
CA ASN A 215 5.46 7.84 5.91
C ASN A 215 4.79 7.41 4.61
N SER A 216 3.66 8.04 4.30
CA SER A 216 3.01 7.97 2.99
C SER A 216 2.91 9.38 2.44
N PHE A 217 3.15 9.60 1.16
CA PHE A 217 3.08 10.92 0.54
C PHE A 217 2.16 10.89 -0.66
N LYS A 218 1.39 11.96 -0.80
CA LYS A 218 0.56 12.22 -1.96
C LYS A 218 1.14 13.41 -2.71
N VAL A 219 1.69 13.14 -3.89
CA VAL A 219 2.47 14.12 -4.66
C VAL A 219 1.83 14.28 -6.04
N PRO A 220 1.63 15.51 -6.55
CA PRO A 220 1.26 15.71 -7.94
C PRO A 220 2.25 15.03 -8.90
N ARG A 221 1.77 14.37 -9.95
CA ARG A 221 2.62 13.55 -10.82
C ARG A 221 3.76 14.34 -11.49
N ASN A 222 3.53 15.61 -11.78
CA ASN A 222 4.52 16.52 -12.37
C ASN A 222 5.58 17.00 -11.37
N GLU A 223 5.34 16.84 -10.07
CA GLU A 223 6.26 17.25 -9.00
C GLU A 223 7.10 16.07 -8.48
N LEU A 224 6.66 14.82 -8.69
CA LEU A 224 7.42 13.65 -8.30
C LEU A 224 8.46 13.28 -9.35
N ASP A 225 9.68 13.78 -9.19
CA ASP A 225 10.85 13.35 -9.95
C ASP A 225 11.84 12.53 -9.09
N GLY A 226 12.93 12.07 -9.71
CA GLY A 226 13.96 11.30 -9.03
C GLY A 226 14.73 12.09 -7.97
N VAL A 227 14.74 13.43 -8.05
CA VAL A 227 15.40 14.31 -7.09
C VAL A 227 14.53 14.48 -5.85
N PHE A 228 13.25 14.77 -6.01
CA PHE A 228 12.33 14.90 -4.88
C PHE A 228 12.17 13.56 -4.14
N LEU A 229 12.12 12.43 -4.86
CA LEU A 229 12.14 11.13 -4.23
C LEU A 229 13.44 10.91 -3.42
N LYS A 230 14.59 11.38 -3.91
CA LYS A 230 15.85 11.35 -3.14
C LYS A 230 15.69 12.05 -1.79
N GLU A 231 15.14 13.26 -1.80
CA GLU A 231 15.00 14.10 -0.61
C GLU A 231 14.08 13.46 0.43
N ILE A 232 12.96 12.85 -0.01
CA ILE A 232 12.06 12.07 0.85
C ILE A 232 12.81 10.89 1.51
N ILE A 233 13.63 10.18 0.74
CA ILE A 233 14.41 9.04 1.26
C ILE A 233 15.49 9.51 2.24
N CYS A 234 16.22 10.59 1.93
CA CYS A 234 17.20 11.18 2.84
C CYS A 234 16.55 11.56 4.18
N PHE A 235 15.40 12.24 4.13
CA PHE A 235 14.63 12.59 5.32
C PHE A 235 14.23 11.36 6.15
N CYS A 236 13.76 10.29 5.50
CA CYS A 236 13.40 9.05 6.19
C CYS A 236 14.63 8.35 6.81
N ILE A 237 15.77 8.31 6.11
CA ILE A 237 17.04 7.74 6.62
C ILE A 237 17.51 8.53 7.86
N GLN A 238 17.47 9.86 7.80
CA GLN A 238 17.85 10.71 8.93
C GLN A 238 16.92 10.50 10.12
N THR A 239 15.61 10.39 9.88
CA THR A 239 14.60 10.14 10.92
C THR A 239 14.79 8.79 11.61
N VAL A 240 15.16 7.75 10.85
CA VAL A 240 15.46 6.42 11.39
C VAL A 240 16.83 6.39 12.10
N GLY A 241 17.75 7.23 11.66
CA GLY A 241 19.16 7.20 12.04
C GLY A 241 19.96 6.39 11.01
N PRO A 242 20.96 7.00 10.32
CA PRO A 242 21.72 6.33 9.27
C PRO A 242 22.36 5.01 9.72
N ASN A 243 22.85 4.96 10.96
CA ASN A 243 23.49 3.76 11.54
C ASN A 243 22.52 2.58 11.74
N HIS A 244 21.21 2.80 11.70
CA HIS A 244 20.22 1.74 11.78
C HIS A 244 19.81 1.18 10.40
N VAL A 245 20.12 1.91 9.33
CA VAL A 245 19.74 1.51 7.97
C VAL A 245 20.86 0.69 7.33
N VAL A 246 20.54 -0.50 6.84
CA VAL A 246 21.50 -1.38 6.14
C VAL A 246 21.40 -1.19 4.62
N GLN A 247 20.17 -1.01 4.15
CA GLN A 247 19.86 -1.03 2.73
C GLN A 247 18.68 -0.11 2.40
N TYR A 248 18.68 0.45 1.21
CA TYR A 248 17.52 1.04 0.57
C TYR A 248 17.15 0.22 -0.67
N VAL A 249 15.92 -0.29 -0.70
CA VAL A 249 15.35 -1.04 -1.83
C VAL A 249 14.37 -0.13 -2.57
N ASN A 250 14.75 0.24 -3.79
CA ASN A 250 13.87 0.99 -4.68
C ASN A 250 12.95 0.04 -5.45
N SER A 251 11.63 0.22 -5.30
CA SER A 251 10.63 -0.57 -6.03
C SER A 251 9.90 0.21 -7.13
N ALA A 252 10.31 1.44 -7.45
CA ALA A 252 9.72 2.29 -8.49
C ALA A 252 10.45 2.12 -9.83
N LEU A 253 9.73 1.91 -10.95
CA LEU A 253 10.33 1.61 -12.26
C LEU A 253 11.30 2.68 -12.79
N SER A 254 11.10 3.96 -12.45
CA SER A 254 11.95 5.06 -12.88
C SER A 254 12.76 5.63 -11.72
N LEU A 255 14.06 5.40 -11.75
CA LEU A 255 15.00 6.20 -10.99
C LEU A 255 16.13 6.56 -11.94
N GLY A 256 16.26 7.84 -12.27
CA GLY A 256 17.42 8.37 -12.97
C GLY A 256 18.65 8.36 -12.05
N PRO A 257 19.50 9.41 -12.03
CA PRO A 257 20.78 9.44 -11.30
C PRO A 257 20.66 9.37 -9.75
N THR A 258 19.48 9.19 -9.18
CA THR A 258 19.23 9.15 -7.73
C THR A 258 20.02 8.06 -6.99
N LYS A 259 20.37 6.93 -7.66
CA LYS A 259 21.21 5.89 -7.06
C LYS A 259 22.59 6.43 -6.68
N ASP A 260 23.23 7.13 -7.61
CA ASP A 260 24.57 7.68 -7.41
C ASP A 260 24.55 8.82 -6.39
N LEU A 261 23.47 9.62 -6.40
CA LEU A 261 23.28 10.71 -5.47
C LEU A 261 23.09 10.24 -4.02
N LEU A 262 22.34 9.15 -3.77
CA LEU A 262 22.17 8.60 -2.43
C LEU A 262 23.45 7.89 -1.93
N ALA A 263 24.19 7.26 -2.83
CA ALA A 263 25.43 6.55 -2.48
C ALA A 263 26.50 7.50 -1.92
N ASN A 264 26.54 8.74 -2.43
CA ASN A 264 27.48 9.76 -1.95
C ASN A 264 27.09 10.31 -0.57
N ASP A 265 25.80 10.50 -0.31
CA ASP A 265 25.31 11.04 0.97
C ASP A 265 25.38 10.00 2.09
N PHE A 266 25.19 8.72 1.76
CA PHE A 266 25.17 7.61 2.72
C PHE A 266 26.02 6.42 2.21
N PRO A 267 27.36 6.53 2.25
CA PRO A 267 28.25 5.49 1.70
C PRO A 267 28.15 4.14 2.42
N GLN A 268 27.63 4.12 3.65
CA GLN A 268 27.44 2.90 4.43
C GLN A 268 26.08 2.20 4.19
N ILE A 269 25.22 2.75 3.33
CA ILE A 269 23.90 2.19 3.03
C ILE A 269 23.92 1.58 1.63
N CYS A 270 23.57 0.30 1.54
CA CYS A 270 23.49 -0.37 0.24
C CYS A 270 22.24 0.06 -0.52
N ILE A 271 22.38 0.49 -1.77
CA ILE A 271 21.25 0.88 -2.62
C ILE A 271 21.01 -0.18 -3.68
N THR A 272 19.87 -0.85 -3.59
CA THR A 272 19.50 -1.92 -4.53
C THR A 272 18.13 -1.67 -5.16
N ARG A 273 17.88 -2.39 -6.25
CA ARG A 273 16.56 -2.49 -6.86
C ARG A 273 15.79 -3.62 -6.19
N CYS A 274 14.47 -3.51 -6.19
CA CYS A 274 13.57 -4.57 -5.74
C CYS A 274 13.69 -5.77 -6.66
N VAL A 275 14.11 -6.93 -6.13
CA VAL A 275 14.41 -8.11 -6.94
C VAL A 275 13.17 -8.64 -7.66
N ALA A 276 12.00 -8.59 -7.04
CA ALA A 276 10.75 -8.97 -7.69
C ALA A 276 10.43 -8.09 -8.91
N VAL A 277 10.72 -6.78 -8.82
CA VAL A 277 10.54 -5.84 -9.94
C VAL A 277 11.53 -6.14 -11.06
N GLU A 278 12.78 -6.46 -10.75
CA GLU A 278 13.78 -6.84 -11.76
C GLU A 278 13.41 -8.16 -12.46
N ILE A 279 12.93 -9.15 -11.71
CA ILE A 279 12.43 -10.41 -12.29
C ILE A 279 11.20 -10.15 -13.17
N GLN A 280 10.27 -9.32 -12.69
CA GLN A 280 9.10 -8.89 -13.45
C GLN A 280 9.49 -8.23 -14.78
N SER A 281 10.43 -7.28 -14.76
CA SER A 281 10.91 -6.62 -15.97
C SER A 281 11.66 -7.59 -16.90
N SER A 282 12.38 -8.57 -16.35
CA SER A 282 13.00 -9.62 -17.17
C SER A 282 11.95 -10.48 -17.89
N PHE A 283 10.82 -10.77 -17.23
CA PHE A 283 9.70 -11.48 -17.85
C PHE A 283 9.03 -10.65 -18.93
N GLU A 284 8.85 -9.34 -18.71
CA GLU A 284 8.32 -8.43 -19.73
C GLU A 284 9.20 -8.44 -21.00
N GLU A 285 10.52 -8.41 -20.86
CA GLU A 285 11.44 -8.53 -22.00
C GLU A 285 11.30 -9.89 -22.70
N VAL A 286 11.25 -10.99 -21.95
CA VAL A 286 11.00 -12.33 -22.51
C VAL A 286 9.67 -12.38 -23.28
N TYR A 287 8.59 -11.85 -22.71
CA TYR A 287 7.27 -11.84 -23.33
C TYR A 287 7.23 -10.96 -24.59
N MET A 288 8.01 -9.87 -24.65
CA MET A 288 8.04 -8.99 -25.82
C MET A 288 8.94 -9.49 -26.94
N GLU A 289 10.05 -10.16 -26.61
CA GLU A 289 11.06 -10.52 -27.60
C GLU A 289 11.02 -11.97 -28.08
N ILE A 290 10.36 -12.87 -27.32
CA ILE A 290 10.30 -14.28 -27.67
C ILE A 290 8.89 -14.64 -28.15
N GLU A 291 8.71 -14.68 -29.46
CA GLU A 291 7.39 -14.81 -30.11
C GLU A 291 6.61 -16.05 -29.68
N TRP A 292 7.26 -17.22 -29.60
CA TRP A 292 6.58 -18.45 -29.19
C TRP A 292 6.12 -18.42 -27.72
N VAL A 293 6.85 -17.71 -26.86
CA VAL A 293 6.45 -17.48 -25.46
C VAL A 293 5.25 -16.56 -25.40
N LYS A 294 5.32 -15.43 -26.13
CA LYS A 294 4.23 -14.46 -26.25
C LYS A 294 2.93 -15.12 -26.70
N LEU A 295 2.99 -15.90 -27.79
CA LEU A 295 1.83 -16.54 -28.40
C LEU A 295 1.14 -17.52 -27.44
N ALA A 296 1.91 -18.31 -26.69
CA ALA A 296 1.35 -19.26 -25.74
C ALA A 296 0.68 -18.54 -24.55
N PHE A 297 1.30 -17.47 -24.02
CA PHE A 297 0.66 -16.65 -22.99
C PHE A 297 -0.63 -16.00 -23.51
N ASP A 298 -0.63 -15.45 -24.72
CA ASP A 298 -1.80 -14.81 -25.30
C ASP A 298 -2.96 -15.80 -25.51
N LYS A 299 -2.66 -17.02 -26.00
CA LYS A 299 -3.65 -18.12 -26.09
C LYS A 299 -4.18 -18.53 -24.71
N ALA A 300 -3.32 -18.64 -23.70
CA ALA A 300 -3.74 -18.99 -22.35
C ALA A 300 -4.63 -17.91 -21.71
N ARG A 301 -4.30 -16.63 -21.88
CA ARG A 301 -5.15 -15.51 -21.41
C ARG A 301 -6.48 -15.50 -22.13
N CYS A 302 -6.47 -15.72 -23.44
CA CYS A 302 -7.68 -15.86 -24.26
C CYS A 302 -8.58 -16.97 -23.70
N LEU A 303 -8.02 -18.17 -23.47
CA LEU A 303 -8.73 -19.30 -22.88
C LEU A 303 -9.42 -18.94 -21.55
N VAL A 304 -8.67 -18.38 -20.60
CA VAL A 304 -9.19 -18.04 -19.27
C VAL A 304 -10.25 -16.94 -19.36
N THR A 305 -10.00 -15.88 -20.12
CA THR A 305 -10.93 -14.76 -20.28
C THR A 305 -12.25 -15.22 -20.88
N HIS A 306 -12.22 -16.11 -21.87
CA HIS A 306 -13.43 -16.64 -22.49
C HIS A 306 -14.22 -17.58 -21.58
N ILE A 307 -13.56 -18.41 -20.78
CA ILE A 307 -14.24 -19.26 -19.80
C ILE A 307 -14.98 -18.40 -18.76
N TYR A 308 -14.31 -17.40 -18.18
CA TYR A 308 -14.94 -16.54 -17.16
C TYR A 308 -15.90 -15.50 -17.73
N GLY A 309 -15.79 -15.16 -19.01
CA GLY A 309 -16.70 -14.26 -19.71
C GLY A 309 -18.03 -14.91 -20.11
N ASN A 310 -18.15 -16.24 -20.00
CA ASN A 310 -19.33 -16.99 -20.41
C ASN A 310 -19.84 -17.86 -19.25
N SER A 311 -21.03 -17.53 -18.73
CA SER A 311 -21.62 -18.23 -17.56
C SER A 311 -21.79 -19.73 -17.78
N ASP A 312 -22.11 -20.14 -19.00
CA ASP A 312 -22.36 -21.55 -19.31
C ASP A 312 -21.03 -22.31 -19.30
N LEU A 313 -19.99 -21.79 -19.97
CA LEU A 313 -18.63 -22.37 -19.95
C LEU A 313 -18.06 -22.42 -18.54
N LEU A 314 -18.23 -21.36 -17.75
CA LEU A 314 -17.77 -21.32 -16.37
C LEU A 314 -18.48 -22.39 -15.51
N SER A 315 -19.80 -22.51 -15.64
CA SER A 315 -20.58 -23.50 -14.89
C SER A 315 -20.18 -24.94 -15.22
N LEU A 316 -19.85 -25.19 -16.50
CA LEU A 316 -19.39 -26.48 -16.97
C LEU A 316 -17.98 -26.79 -16.52
N MET A 317 -17.07 -25.81 -16.61
CA MET A 317 -15.71 -25.95 -16.11
C MET A 317 -15.75 -26.34 -14.63
N ARG A 318 -16.49 -25.59 -13.81
CA ARG A 318 -16.70 -25.90 -12.38
C ARG A 318 -17.25 -27.30 -12.15
N LYS A 319 -18.17 -27.78 -13.00
CA LYS A 319 -18.70 -29.14 -12.91
C LYS A 319 -17.63 -30.19 -13.18
N TYR A 320 -16.77 -30.01 -14.17
CA TYR A 320 -15.72 -30.98 -14.52
C TYR A 320 -14.49 -30.89 -13.61
N THR A 321 -14.20 -29.71 -13.06
CA THR A 321 -13.04 -29.46 -12.20
C THR A 321 -13.33 -29.63 -10.71
N ASN A 322 -14.55 -30.02 -10.33
CA ASN A 322 -15.02 -30.05 -8.93
C ASN A 322 -14.87 -28.68 -8.23
N ASN A 323 -15.28 -27.61 -8.93
CA ASN A 323 -15.18 -26.21 -8.51
C ASN A 323 -13.76 -25.68 -8.30
N ARG A 324 -12.73 -26.34 -8.84
CA ARG A 324 -11.40 -25.70 -8.95
C ARG A 324 -11.46 -24.56 -9.95
N GLU A 325 -10.90 -23.44 -9.57
CA GLU A 325 -10.87 -22.21 -10.36
C GLU A 325 -9.55 -22.09 -11.11
N LEU A 326 -9.57 -21.46 -12.29
CA LEU A 326 -8.35 -21.08 -12.99
C LEU A 326 -7.87 -19.72 -12.46
N ILE A 327 -6.55 -19.53 -12.42
CA ILE A 327 -5.99 -18.26 -11.97
C ILE A 327 -6.16 -17.24 -13.09
N GLN A 328 -6.91 -16.16 -12.82
CA GLN A 328 -7.05 -15.06 -13.77
C GLN A 328 -5.75 -14.24 -13.82
N PRO A 329 -5.21 -13.99 -15.02
CA PRO A 329 -3.96 -13.26 -15.18
C PRO A 329 -4.18 -11.77 -14.88
N GLN A 330 -3.22 -11.13 -14.22
CA GLN A 330 -3.11 -9.67 -14.23
C GLN A 330 -2.26 -9.25 -15.44
N ALA A 331 -2.52 -8.05 -15.97
CA ALA A 331 -1.84 -7.58 -17.18
C ALA A 331 -0.31 -7.56 -16.99
N LEU A 332 0.39 -8.42 -17.75
CA LEU A 332 1.85 -8.58 -17.78
C LEU A 332 2.54 -8.98 -16.47
N ASP A 333 1.83 -9.17 -15.35
CA ASP A 333 2.42 -9.63 -14.08
C ASP A 333 2.90 -11.10 -14.16
N PHE A 334 4.19 -11.33 -13.93
CA PHE A 334 4.84 -12.62 -14.13
C PHE A 334 4.24 -13.69 -13.21
N SER A 335 4.01 -13.37 -11.93
CA SER A 335 3.52 -14.34 -10.96
C SER A 335 2.15 -14.88 -11.32
N SER A 336 1.20 -13.99 -11.62
CA SER A 336 -0.16 -14.37 -12.02
C SER A 336 -0.19 -15.05 -13.39
N ASN A 337 0.61 -14.60 -14.36
CA ASN A 337 0.66 -15.23 -15.69
C ASN A 337 1.28 -16.63 -15.63
N TYR A 338 2.35 -16.84 -14.86
CA TYR A 338 2.94 -18.16 -14.67
C TYR A 338 1.99 -19.09 -13.90
N SER A 339 1.36 -18.59 -12.84
CA SER A 339 0.39 -19.35 -12.05
C SER A 339 -0.87 -19.71 -12.86
N MET A 340 -1.30 -18.84 -13.79
CA MET A 340 -2.34 -19.15 -14.78
C MET A 340 -1.98 -20.39 -15.61
N LEU A 341 -0.77 -20.44 -16.17
CA LEU A 341 -0.32 -21.61 -16.94
C LEU A 341 -0.32 -22.89 -16.10
N LEU A 342 0.16 -22.82 -14.85
CA LEU A 342 0.09 -23.95 -13.92
C LEU A 342 -1.34 -24.40 -13.67
N SER A 343 -2.27 -23.47 -13.43
CA SER A 343 -3.69 -23.80 -13.20
C SER A 343 -4.32 -24.51 -14.39
N ILE A 344 -3.98 -24.08 -15.62
CA ILE A 344 -4.46 -24.69 -16.87
C ILE A 344 -3.91 -26.13 -17.02
N ILE A 345 -2.61 -26.34 -16.74
CA ILE A 345 -1.99 -27.68 -16.78
C ILE A 345 -2.68 -28.62 -15.79
N VAL A 346 -2.94 -28.16 -14.56
CA VAL A 346 -3.49 -29.01 -13.50
C VAL A 346 -4.91 -29.49 -13.82
N VAL A 347 -5.69 -28.75 -14.60
CA VAL A 347 -7.04 -29.15 -15.03
C VAL A 347 -7.11 -29.61 -16.49
N LYS A 348 -5.98 -29.93 -17.12
CA LYS A 348 -5.86 -30.30 -18.54
C LYS A 348 -6.87 -31.36 -18.97
N ASP A 349 -6.94 -32.48 -18.24
CA ASP A 349 -7.84 -33.60 -18.57
C ASP A 349 -9.32 -33.20 -18.46
N GLN A 350 -9.66 -32.38 -17.47
CA GLN A 350 -11.01 -31.86 -17.25
C GLN A 350 -11.42 -30.87 -18.34
N LEU A 351 -10.49 -30.03 -18.82
CA LEU A 351 -10.72 -29.14 -19.96
C LEU A 351 -10.96 -29.93 -21.26
N PHE A 352 -10.26 -31.05 -21.47
CA PHE A 352 -10.55 -31.94 -22.60
C PHE A 352 -11.95 -32.57 -22.50
N GLN A 353 -12.36 -33.02 -21.31
CA GLN A 353 -13.72 -33.55 -21.10
C GLN A 353 -14.79 -32.47 -21.34
N LEU A 354 -14.53 -31.23 -20.92
CA LEU A 354 -15.40 -30.09 -21.18
C LEU A 354 -15.62 -29.89 -22.68
N VAL A 355 -14.55 -29.88 -23.49
CA VAL A 355 -14.67 -29.71 -24.94
C VAL A 355 -15.46 -30.86 -25.57
N GLN A 356 -15.15 -32.11 -25.20
CA GLN A 356 -15.86 -33.30 -25.68
C GLN A 356 -17.37 -33.27 -25.39
N SER A 357 -17.78 -32.61 -24.30
CA SER A 357 -19.19 -32.53 -23.90
C SER A 357 -20.03 -31.47 -24.63
N PHE A 358 -19.41 -30.49 -25.32
CA PHE A 358 -20.11 -29.35 -25.94
C PHE A 358 -19.84 -29.11 -27.44
N CYS A 359 -19.04 -29.95 -28.12
CA CYS A 359 -18.67 -29.79 -29.54
C CYS A 359 -19.84 -29.57 -30.54
N CYS A 360 -21.11 -29.82 -30.16
CA CYS A 360 -22.26 -29.72 -31.07
C CYS A 360 -23.12 -28.45 -30.94
N SER A 361 -22.83 -27.47 -30.06
CA SER A 361 -23.74 -26.33 -29.80
C SER A 361 -23.08 -24.94 -29.77
N MET A 362 -22.05 -24.68 -30.57
CA MET A 362 -21.15 -23.55 -30.31
C MET A 362 -21.55 -22.22 -30.96
N SER A 363 -21.60 -21.17 -30.13
CA SER A 363 -21.28 -19.79 -30.51
C SER A 363 -19.81 -19.66 -30.93
N ASP A 364 -19.44 -18.61 -31.65
CA ASP A 364 -18.07 -18.46 -32.18
C ASP A 364 -17.01 -18.42 -31.06
N LEU A 365 -17.35 -17.88 -29.89
CA LEU A 365 -16.47 -17.76 -28.72
C LEU A 365 -15.95 -19.11 -28.20
N GLY A 366 -16.83 -20.11 -28.14
CA GLY A 366 -16.42 -21.39 -27.59
C GLY A 366 -15.78 -22.32 -28.62
N LYS A 367 -15.90 -22.02 -29.94
CA LYS A 367 -15.07 -22.67 -30.95
C LYS A 367 -13.60 -22.32 -30.73
N GLU A 368 -13.31 -21.04 -30.46
CA GLU A 368 -11.95 -20.59 -30.17
C GLU A 368 -11.36 -21.29 -28.92
N VAL A 369 -12.15 -21.42 -27.84
CA VAL A 369 -11.76 -22.20 -26.66
C VAL A 369 -11.48 -23.67 -27.00
N ALA A 370 -12.35 -24.29 -27.80
CA ALA A 370 -12.18 -25.68 -28.22
C ALA A 370 -10.94 -25.87 -29.11
N ASP A 371 -10.65 -24.92 -29.99
CA ASP A 371 -9.47 -24.94 -30.88
C ASP A 371 -8.17 -24.84 -30.07
N ILE A 372 -8.13 -23.96 -29.05
CA ILE A 372 -6.97 -23.84 -28.14
C ILE A 372 -6.77 -25.14 -27.35
N ILE A 373 -7.82 -25.65 -26.70
CA ILE A 373 -7.73 -26.88 -25.89
C ILE A 373 -7.37 -28.11 -26.76
N SER A 374 -7.84 -28.16 -28.01
CA SER A 374 -7.54 -29.27 -28.92
C SER A 374 -6.15 -29.19 -29.56
N SER A 375 -5.44 -28.07 -29.41
CA SER A 375 -4.12 -27.85 -30.01
C SER A 375 -3.01 -28.53 -29.23
N LEU A 376 -2.42 -29.59 -29.80
CA LEU A 376 -1.23 -30.24 -29.23
C LEU A 376 -0.03 -29.28 -29.13
N GLU A 377 0.10 -28.37 -30.10
CA GLU A 377 1.17 -27.35 -30.10
C GLU A 377 1.06 -26.43 -28.88
N PHE A 378 -0.16 -25.98 -28.54
CA PHE A 378 -0.40 -25.13 -27.37
C PHE A 378 0.05 -25.83 -26.08
N TRP A 379 -0.35 -27.08 -25.86
CA TRP A 379 0.02 -27.82 -24.66
C TRP A 379 1.53 -28.03 -24.54
N ASN A 380 2.19 -28.42 -25.64
CA ASN A 380 3.64 -28.59 -25.66
C ASN A 380 4.36 -27.26 -25.35
N GLN A 381 3.90 -26.14 -25.92
CA GLN A 381 4.46 -24.82 -25.65
C GLN A 381 4.25 -24.41 -24.18
N VAL A 382 3.07 -24.63 -23.61
CA VAL A 382 2.78 -24.26 -22.22
C VAL A 382 3.65 -25.06 -21.24
N GLU A 383 3.75 -26.38 -21.43
CA GLU A 383 4.62 -27.24 -20.60
C GLU A 383 6.08 -26.82 -20.72
N GLU A 384 6.53 -26.50 -21.94
CA GLU A 384 7.89 -26.02 -22.21
C GLU A 384 8.18 -24.66 -21.55
N ILE A 385 7.26 -23.69 -21.60
CA ILE A 385 7.41 -22.38 -20.93
C ILE A 385 7.48 -22.56 -19.43
N VAL A 386 6.60 -23.38 -18.87
CA VAL A 386 6.56 -23.65 -17.43
C VAL A 386 7.90 -24.22 -16.98
N GLN A 387 8.46 -25.18 -17.72
CA GLN A 387 9.78 -25.73 -17.46
C GLN A 387 10.90 -24.70 -17.64
N ALA A 388 10.86 -23.90 -18.70
CA ALA A 388 11.87 -22.88 -19.01
C ALA A 388 11.96 -21.78 -17.94
N LEU A 389 10.81 -21.32 -17.44
CA LEU A 389 10.72 -20.20 -16.49
C LEU A 389 10.61 -20.64 -15.03
N GLU A 390 10.50 -21.94 -14.75
CA GLU A 390 10.37 -22.52 -13.39
C GLU A 390 11.42 -21.96 -12.43
N SER A 391 12.69 -22.01 -12.82
CA SER A 391 13.77 -21.59 -11.94
C SER A 391 13.71 -20.11 -11.57
N LEU A 392 13.26 -19.25 -12.50
CA LEU A 392 13.11 -17.82 -12.25
C LEU A 392 11.87 -17.54 -11.37
N PHE A 393 10.78 -18.29 -11.60
CA PHE A 393 9.58 -18.23 -10.78
C PHE A 393 9.84 -18.66 -9.33
N LEU A 394 10.65 -19.69 -9.11
CA LEU A 394 11.05 -20.12 -7.76
C LEU A 394 11.86 -19.04 -7.02
N VAL A 395 12.73 -18.32 -7.73
CA VAL A 395 13.43 -17.16 -7.16
C VAL A 395 12.44 -16.06 -6.80
N LEU A 396 11.49 -15.73 -7.68
CA LEU A 396 10.44 -14.74 -7.39
C LEU A 396 9.65 -15.15 -6.14
N TYR A 397 9.21 -16.40 -6.07
CA TYR A 397 8.45 -16.94 -4.95
C TYR A 397 9.22 -16.85 -3.62
N LEU A 398 10.53 -17.15 -3.64
CA LEU A 398 11.40 -17.00 -2.49
C LEU A 398 11.49 -15.53 -2.02
N VAL A 399 11.67 -14.59 -2.93
CA VAL A 399 11.85 -13.17 -2.53
C VAL A 399 10.54 -12.49 -2.15
N ASP A 400 9.41 -12.95 -2.68
CA ASP A 400 8.07 -12.40 -2.42
C ASP A 400 7.44 -12.89 -1.13
N ARG A 401 7.79 -14.09 -0.64
CA ARG A 401 7.17 -14.66 0.57
C ARG A 401 8.02 -14.58 1.83
N TYR A 402 9.33 -14.48 1.69
CA TYR A 402 10.24 -14.45 2.83
C TYR A 402 10.71 -13.02 3.12
N GLY A 403 10.35 -12.51 4.30
CA GLY A 403 10.66 -11.13 4.70
C GLY A 403 12.16 -10.83 4.85
N SER A 404 13.00 -11.83 5.10
CA SER A 404 14.47 -11.69 5.24
C SER A 404 15.19 -12.59 4.21
N SER A 405 14.98 -12.32 2.93
CA SER A 405 15.38 -13.19 1.82
C SER A 405 16.82 -13.00 1.31
N SER A 406 17.55 -11.97 1.75
CA SER A 406 18.89 -11.64 1.22
C SER A 406 19.91 -12.78 1.38
N GLY A 407 19.83 -13.56 2.46
CA GLY A 407 20.72 -14.70 2.72
C GLY A 407 20.54 -15.92 1.80
N TYR A 408 19.50 -15.91 0.96
CA TYR A 408 19.11 -17.03 0.08
C TYR A 408 19.23 -16.71 -1.41
N LEU A 409 19.02 -15.44 -1.78
CA LEU A 409 18.90 -15.01 -3.18
C LEU A 409 20.09 -15.42 -4.07
N TYR A 410 21.31 -15.22 -3.59
CA TYR A 410 22.50 -15.52 -4.39
C TYR A 410 22.55 -16.99 -4.82
N VAL A 411 22.35 -17.90 -3.87
CA VAL A 411 22.35 -19.35 -4.14
C VAL A 411 21.16 -19.73 -5.02
N ALA A 412 19.99 -19.12 -4.81
CA ALA A 412 18.81 -19.34 -5.65
C ALA A 412 19.09 -18.95 -7.12
N MET A 413 19.75 -17.82 -7.35
CA MET A 413 20.14 -17.38 -8.70
C MET A 413 21.23 -18.26 -9.33
N GLU A 414 22.18 -18.77 -8.55
CA GLU A 414 23.16 -19.76 -9.04
C GLU A 414 22.49 -21.07 -9.43
N MET A 415 21.50 -21.54 -8.66
CA MET A 415 20.69 -22.70 -9.00
C MET A 415 19.86 -22.46 -10.26
N ALA A 416 19.25 -21.28 -10.37
CA ALA A 416 18.50 -20.90 -11.57
C ALA A 416 19.39 -20.81 -12.81
N THR A 417 20.61 -20.31 -12.66
CA THR A 417 21.62 -20.28 -13.73
C THR A 417 21.94 -21.70 -14.21
N LYS A 418 22.14 -22.64 -13.29
CA LYS A 418 22.38 -24.06 -13.64
C LYS A 418 21.16 -24.70 -14.30
N GLY A 419 19.95 -24.40 -13.80
CA GLY A 419 18.69 -24.90 -14.35
C GLY A 419 18.48 -24.44 -15.79
N MET A 420 18.54 -23.12 -15.99
CA MET A 420 18.39 -22.49 -17.31
C MET A 420 19.52 -22.90 -18.27
N GLY A 421 20.74 -23.09 -17.77
CA GLY A 421 21.88 -23.56 -18.58
C GLY A 421 21.68 -24.98 -19.14
N LYS A 422 21.01 -25.87 -18.39
CA LYS A 422 20.63 -27.21 -18.88
C LYS A 422 19.61 -27.12 -20.02
N ILE A 423 18.63 -26.23 -19.90
CA ILE A 423 17.59 -26.01 -20.93
C ILE A 423 18.24 -25.46 -22.20
N TYR A 424 19.07 -24.43 -22.06
CA TYR A 424 19.84 -23.88 -23.18
C TYR A 424 20.72 -24.94 -23.86
N SER A 425 21.43 -25.75 -23.09
CA SER A 425 22.29 -26.81 -23.64
C SER A 425 21.51 -27.91 -24.38
N GLY A 426 20.22 -28.10 -24.06
CA GLY A 426 19.36 -29.06 -24.74
C GLY A 426 18.95 -28.61 -26.14
N ASN A 427 18.75 -27.31 -26.37
CA ASN A 427 18.48 -26.73 -27.68
C ASN A 427 19.00 -25.28 -27.77
N PRO A 428 20.30 -25.09 -28.08
CA PRO A 428 20.92 -23.78 -28.10
C PRO A 428 20.23 -22.80 -29.05
N ASP A 429 19.84 -23.26 -30.24
CA ASP A 429 19.24 -22.40 -31.28
C ASP A 429 17.89 -21.83 -30.82
N LYS A 430 17.05 -22.65 -30.18
CA LYS A 430 15.73 -22.21 -29.70
C LYS A 430 15.82 -21.28 -28.49
N TYR A 431 16.70 -21.57 -27.53
CA TYR A 431 16.75 -20.86 -26.25
C TYR A 431 17.84 -19.78 -26.16
N GLN A 432 18.58 -19.52 -27.25
CA GLN A 432 19.65 -18.54 -27.26
C GLN A 432 19.20 -17.17 -26.72
N ARG A 433 18.06 -16.65 -27.20
CA ARG A 433 17.58 -15.34 -26.76
C ARG A 433 17.16 -15.34 -25.29
N LEU A 434 16.45 -16.38 -24.85
CA LEU A 434 16.05 -16.54 -23.44
C LEU A 434 17.28 -16.57 -22.52
N TRP A 435 18.33 -17.31 -22.90
CA TRP A 435 19.58 -17.40 -22.16
C TRP A 435 20.31 -16.05 -22.07
N GLN A 436 20.31 -15.28 -23.16
CA GLN A 436 20.90 -13.93 -23.18
C GLN A 436 20.16 -12.97 -22.24
N ILE A 437 18.82 -12.94 -22.31
CA ILE A 437 17.99 -12.11 -21.42
C ILE A 437 18.27 -12.51 -19.96
N PHE A 438 18.18 -13.80 -19.63
CA PHE A 438 18.42 -14.29 -18.28
C PHE A 438 19.78 -13.84 -17.71
N ASN A 439 20.87 -14.00 -18.47
CA ASN A 439 22.21 -13.61 -18.00
C ASN A 439 22.36 -12.09 -17.87
N SER A 440 21.76 -11.31 -18.77
CA SER A 440 21.79 -9.84 -18.66
C SER A 440 21.08 -9.35 -17.39
N TRP A 441 19.94 -9.96 -17.04
CA TRP A 441 19.19 -9.61 -15.84
C TRP A 441 19.81 -10.15 -14.55
N LYS A 442 20.48 -11.30 -14.60
CA LYS A 442 21.20 -11.86 -13.44
C LYS A 442 22.15 -10.83 -12.81
N GLU A 443 22.95 -10.15 -13.63
CA GLU A 443 23.90 -9.13 -13.17
C GLU A 443 23.21 -7.90 -12.56
N LYS A 444 21.96 -7.61 -12.95
CA LYS A 444 21.14 -6.53 -12.37
C LYS A 444 20.47 -6.95 -11.05
N ILE A 445 20.07 -8.22 -10.94
CA ILE A 445 19.38 -8.79 -9.78
C ILE A 445 20.34 -9.02 -8.60
N VAL A 446 21.54 -9.55 -8.86
CA VAL A 446 22.48 -9.94 -7.82
C VAL A 446 23.40 -8.78 -7.44
N HIS A 447 23.13 -8.15 -6.30
CA HIS A 447 24.00 -7.16 -5.70
C HIS A 447 25.05 -7.81 -4.77
N PRO A 448 26.25 -7.22 -4.57
CA PRO A 448 27.26 -7.74 -3.64
C PRO A 448 26.77 -8.00 -2.21
N ILE A 449 25.80 -7.22 -1.71
CA ILE A 449 25.15 -7.48 -0.41
C ILE A 449 24.47 -8.85 -0.35
N HIS A 450 23.89 -9.33 -1.46
CA HIS A 450 23.26 -10.66 -1.54
C HIS A 450 24.31 -11.77 -1.50
N VAL A 451 25.49 -11.53 -2.09
CA VAL A 451 26.63 -12.47 -2.04
C VAL A 451 27.19 -12.52 -0.62
N ALA A 452 27.37 -11.38 0.03
CA ALA A 452 27.81 -11.28 1.42
C ALA A 452 26.81 -11.95 2.37
N ALA A 453 25.51 -11.71 2.20
CA ALA A 453 24.47 -12.37 2.98
C ALA A 453 24.51 -13.89 2.81
N ALA A 454 24.65 -14.40 1.58
CA ALA A 454 24.77 -15.84 1.36
C ALA A 454 26.05 -16.45 1.94
N PHE A 455 27.16 -15.70 1.95
CA PHE A 455 28.40 -16.13 2.62
C PHE A 455 28.23 -16.24 4.14
N LEU A 456 27.48 -15.30 4.74
CA LEU A 456 27.19 -15.29 6.18
C LEU A 456 26.13 -16.33 6.57
N ASN A 457 25.48 -16.98 5.62
CA ASN A 457 24.55 -18.08 5.88
C ASN A 457 25.34 -19.37 6.22
N PRO A 458 25.28 -19.87 7.47
CA PRO A 458 26.10 -21.01 7.89
C PRO A 458 25.77 -22.31 7.14
N ALA A 459 24.55 -22.46 6.62
CA ALA A 459 24.17 -23.61 5.80
C ALA A 459 24.94 -23.65 4.47
N TYR A 460 25.18 -22.49 3.87
CA TYR A 460 25.87 -22.38 2.58
C TYR A 460 27.38 -22.29 2.73
N MET A 461 27.85 -21.63 3.79
CA MET A 461 29.26 -21.56 4.07
C MET A 461 29.85 -22.96 4.28
N CYS A 462 29.22 -23.76 5.15
CA CYS A 462 29.71 -25.08 5.49
C CYS A 462 29.37 -26.17 4.45
N SER A 463 28.59 -25.87 3.40
CA SER A 463 28.34 -26.83 2.30
C SER A 463 29.43 -26.81 1.22
N GLY A 464 30.40 -25.89 1.32
CA GLY A 464 31.46 -25.74 0.34
C GLY A 464 31.02 -25.04 -0.95
N LEU A 465 29.93 -24.26 -0.92
CA LEU A 465 29.53 -23.40 -2.03
C LEU A 465 30.51 -22.24 -2.26
N PHE A 466 31.15 -21.76 -1.19
CA PHE A 466 32.12 -20.66 -1.21
C PHE A 466 33.56 -21.19 -1.20
N LYS A 467 34.01 -21.74 -2.34
CA LYS A 467 35.40 -22.21 -2.54
C LYS A 467 36.28 -21.21 -3.29
N ASP A 468 35.66 -20.29 -4.02
CA ASP A 468 36.37 -19.32 -4.86
C ASP A 468 36.96 -18.19 -4.00
N LYS A 469 38.30 -18.15 -3.93
CA LYS A 469 39.05 -17.17 -3.16
C LYS A 469 38.80 -15.73 -3.62
N ALA A 470 38.64 -15.50 -4.93
CA ALA A 470 38.38 -14.16 -5.46
C ALA A 470 37.02 -13.63 -5.01
N ARG A 471 36.00 -14.49 -4.99
CA ARG A 471 34.66 -14.17 -4.50
C ARG A 471 34.65 -13.85 -3.01
N ILE A 472 35.40 -14.62 -2.22
CA ILE A 472 35.51 -14.40 -0.77
C ILE A 472 36.18 -13.06 -0.48
N MET A 473 37.29 -12.75 -1.18
CA MET A 473 37.95 -11.45 -1.07
C MET A 473 37.01 -10.30 -1.44
N GLY A 474 36.24 -10.45 -2.52
CA GLY A 474 35.25 -9.45 -2.92
C GLY A 474 34.15 -9.22 -1.87
N VAL A 475 33.71 -10.28 -1.18
CA VAL A 475 32.76 -10.16 -0.05
C VAL A 475 33.38 -9.40 1.11
N MET A 476 34.61 -9.77 1.51
CA MET A 476 35.32 -9.12 2.62
C MET A 476 35.53 -7.64 2.33
N GLU A 477 36.06 -7.31 1.15
CA GLU A 477 36.28 -5.94 0.72
C GLU A 477 34.98 -5.14 0.71
N PHE A 478 33.89 -5.72 0.16
CA PHE A 478 32.60 -5.06 0.12
C PHE A 478 32.04 -4.73 1.52
N VAL A 479 32.03 -5.70 2.44
CA VAL A 479 31.49 -5.48 3.79
C VAL A 479 32.34 -4.46 4.55
N VAL A 480 33.67 -4.54 4.46
CA VAL A 480 34.59 -3.60 5.13
C VAL A 480 34.48 -2.18 4.55
N SER A 481 34.26 -2.05 3.25
CA SER A 481 34.16 -0.73 2.60
C SER A 481 32.80 -0.07 2.77
N HIS A 482 31.70 -0.85 2.76
CA HIS A 482 30.34 -0.31 2.64
C HIS A 482 29.40 -0.60 3.82
N LEU A 483 29.75 -1.47 4.77
CA LEU A 483 28.80 -1.89 5.81
C LEU A 483 29.39 -1.82 7.23
N ALA A 484 30.69 -2.09 7.37
CA ALA A 484 31.36 -2.03 8.66
C ALA A 484 31.64 -0.58 9.07
N ALA A 485 31.27 -0.24 10.31
CA ALA A 485 31.68 1.00 10.97
C ALA A 485 33.21 1.07 11.04
N SER A 486 33.77 2.29 10.95
CA SER A 486 35.22 2.49 10.87
C SER A 486 35.98 1.84 12.02
N GLU A 487 35.44 1.90 13.24
CA GLU A 487 36.01 1.30 14.44
C GLU A 487 35.94 -0.24 14.47
N ASP A 488 35.05 -0.85 13.69
CA ASP A 488 34.81 -2.30 13.71
C ASP A 488 35.58 -3.05 12.60
N LYS A 489 36.16 -2.33 11.63
CA LYS A 489 36.70 -2.91 10.38
C LYS A 489 37.77 -3.96 10.62
N ASP A 490 38.74 -3.69 11.49
CA ASP A 490 39.87 -4.59 11.72
C ASP A 490 39.42 -5.87 12.43
N ALA A 491 38.64 -5.74 13.51
CA ALA A 491 38.08 -6.88 14.24
C ALA A 491 37.16 -7.74 13.35
N PHE A 492 36.33 -7.10 12.52
CA PHE A 492 35.49 -7.82 11.56
C PHE A 492 36.34 -8.60 10.54
N LEU A 493 37.41 -7.99 10.03
CA LEU A 493 38.28 -8.60 9.03
C LEU A 493 39.01 -9.83 9.60
N GLU A 494 39.50 -9.75 10.83
CA GLU A 494 40.12 -10.89 11.52
C GLU A 494 39.12 -12.05 11.67
N GLU A 495 37.93 -11.76 12.19
CA GLU A 495 36.90 -12.79 12.44
C GLU A 495 36.34 -13.40 11.16
N ILE A 496 36.14 -12.63 10.08
CA ILE A 496 35.62 -13.18 8.81
C ILE A 496 36.64 -14.10 8.12
N ILE A 497 37.95 -13.82 8.26
CA ILE A 497 39.02 -14.69 7.78
C ILE A 497 39.02 -15.99 8.58
N GLU A 498 39.00 -15.89 9.92
CA GLU A 498 38.97 -17.07 10.79
C GLU A 498 37.73 -17.93 10.53
N TYR A 499 36.56 -17.29 10.41
CA TYR A 499 35.31 -17.97 10.06
C TYR A 499 35.41 -18.71 8.72
N HIS A 500 36.09 -18.13 7.72
CA HIS A 500 36.32 -18.81 6.46
C HIS A 500 37.26 -20.01 6.61
N GLU A 501 38.39 -19.85 7.28
CA GLU A 501 39.38 -20.92 7.43
C GLU A 501 38.81 -22.11 8.20
N ARG A 502 38.11 -21.85 9.29
CA ARG A 502 37.49 -22.86 10.16
C ARG A 502 36.22 -23.48 9.59
N SER A 503 35.62 -22.90 8.55
CA SER A 503 34.39 -23.44 7.92
C SER A 503 34.49 -24.87 7.38
N ARG A 504 35.71 -25.38 7.22
CA ARG A 504 36.02 -26.74 6.75
C ARG A 504 36.20 -27.73 7.90
N GLU A 505 36.26 -27.24 9.14
CA GLU A 505 36.43 -28.03 10.34
C GLU A 505 35.08 -28.62 10.79
N PRO A 506 34.97 -29.94 10.98
CA PRO A 506 33.70 -30.57 11.38
C PRO A 506 33.17 -30.09 12.74
N ASP A 507 34.08 -29.66 13.62
CA ASP A 507 33.87 -29.27 15.02
C ASP A 507 33.84 -27.74 15.23
N MET A 508 33.85 -26.94 14.15
CA MET A 508 33.74 -25.47 14.22
C MET A 508 32.56 -25.01 15.07
N PHE A 509 31.43 -25.72 15.00
CA PHE A 509 30.23 -25.42 15.77
C PHE A 509 29.75 -26.63 16.56
N SER A 510 29.10 -26.36 17.70
CA SER A 510 28.42 -27.40 18.47
C SER A 510 27.40 -28.19 17.64
N ASP A 511 27.09 -29.42 18.06
CA ASP A 511 26.07 -30.26 17.42
C ASP A 511 24.71 -29.56 17.30
N ALA A 512 24.31 -28.80 18.33
CA ALA A 512 23.08 -28.02 18.32
C ALA A 512 23.11 -26.97 17.20
N ALA A 513 24.19 -26.20 17.10
CA ALA A 513 24.37 -25.20 16.05
C ALA A 513 24.38 -25.83 14.64
N ASN A 514 25.04 -26.98 14.47
CA ASN A 514 25.09 -27.74 13.22
C ASN A 514 23.73 -28.30 12.78
N ARG A 515 22.85 -28.64 13.74
CA ARG A 515 21.45 -29.00 13.44
C ARG A 515 20.62 -27.78 13.11
N MET A 516 20.73 -26.73 13.93
CA MET A 516 19.90 -25.53 13.80
C MET A 516 20.15 -24.76 12.50
N ARG A 517 21.37 -24.75 11.96
CA ARG A 517 21.66 -24.05 10.68
C ARG A 517 20.81 -24.54 9.50
N LYS A 518 20.25 -25.76 9.56
CA LYS A 518 19.37 -26.31 8.52
C LYS A 518 17.89 -26.05 8.77
N VAL A 519 17.52 -25.61 9.96
CA VAL A 519 16.14 -25.60 10.46
C VAL A 519 15.66 -24.21 10.84
N CYS A 520 16.54 -23.30 11.22
CA CYS A 520 16.19 -21.91 11.49
C CYS A 520 16.72 -20.97 10.41
N HIS A 521 16.10 -19.81 10.31
CA HIS A 521 16.59 -18.71 9.50
C HIS A 521 18.03 -18.34 9.91
N PRO A 522 18.94 -18.04 8.96
CA PRO A 522 20.35 -17.79 9.27
C PRO A 522 20.54 -16.58 10.19
N GLY A 523 19.72 -15.52 10.05
CA GLY A 523 19.75 -14.40 10.99
C GLY A 523 19.39 -14.80 12.44
N ASP A 524 18.42 -15.72 12.60
CA ASP A 524 18.05 -16.23 13.92
C ASP A 524 19.14 -17.15 14.49
N TRP A 525 19.80 -17.94 13.63
CA TRP A 525 20.95 -18.76 14.02
C TRP A 525 22.05 -17.91 14.67
N TRP A 526 22.39 -16.77 14.06
CA TRP A 526 23.34 -15.84 14.64
C TRP A 526 22.79 -15.19 15.91
N ALA A 527 21.52 -14.78 15.94
CA ALA A 527 20.90 -14.17 17.11
C ALA A 527 20.82 -15.11 18.34
N TYR A 528 20.69 -16.43 18.14
CA TYR A 528 20.71 -17.42 19.22
C TYR A 528 22.10 -17.64 19.85
N GLY A 529 23.14 -16.97 19.35
CA GLY A 529 24.49 -17.10 19.91
C GLY A 529 25.23 -18.37 19.47
N PHE A 530 24.81 -18.99 18.37
CA PHE A 530 25.53 -20.14 17.81
C PHE A 530 26.87 -19.73 17.16
N GLY A 531 26.99 -18.46 16.75
CA GLY A 531 28.23 -17.86 16.24
C GLY A 531 28.97 -16.97 17.24
N ARG A 532 28.75 -17.15 18.56
CA ARG A 532 29.33 -16.30 19.63
C ARG A 532 30.86 -16.24 19.67
N GLU A 533 31.54 -17.17 18.99
CA GLU A 533 33.00 -17.16 18.84
C GLU A 533 33.48 -16.00 17.97
N PHE A 534 32.59 -15.44 17.13
CA PHE A 534 32.86 -14.33 16.23
C PHE A 534 31.90 -13.17 16.56
N PRO A 535 32.10 -12.43 17.66
CA PRO A 535 31.16 -11.41 18.11
C PRO A 535 30.96 -10.26 17.11
N MET A 536 32.02 -9.81 16.42
CA MET A 536 31.92 -8.75 15.42
C MET A 536 31.23 -9.25 14.14
N LEU A 537 31.61 -10.43 13.66
CA LEU A 537 30.96 -11.09 12.54
C LEU A 537 29.49 -11.35 12.84
N GLN A 538 29.16 -11.80 14.06
CA GLN A 538 27.79 -12.03 14.53
C GLN A 538 26.96 -10.74 14.46
N LYS A 539 27.50 -9.61 14.94
CA LYS A 539 26.85 -8.30 14.85
C LYS A 539 26.47 -7.96 13.41
N TYR A 540 27.40 -8.08 12.46
CA TYR A 540 27.13 -7.77 11.06
C TYR A 540 26.30 -8.84 10.35
N ALA A 541 26.43 -10.12 10.72
CA ALA A 541 25.65 -11.22 10.17
C ALA A 541 24.17 -11.07 10.51
N ILE A 542 23.83 -10.77 11.77
CA ILE A 542 22.45 -10.47 12.17
C ILE A 542 21.91 -9.31 11.33
N ARG A 543 22.70 -8.24 11.16
CA ARG A 543 22.28 -7.08 10.38
C ARG A 543 22.06 -7.42 8.91
N ILE A 544 23.00 -8.05 8.23
CA ILE A 544 22.92 -8.31 6.79
C ILE A 544 21.86 -9.37 6.47
N LEU A 545 21.78 -10.45 7.26
CA LEU A 545 20.84 -11.56 7.03
C LEU A 545 19.40 -11.20 7.39
N SER A 546 19.17 -10.16 8.19
CA SER A 546 17.81 -9.72 8.54
C SER A 546 17.11 -8.94 7.42
N GLN A 547 17.79 -8.63 6.33
CA GLN A 547 17.26 -7.74 5.29
C GLN A 547 16.43 -8.48 4.22
N PRO A 548 15.30 -7.90 3.77
CA PRO A 548 14.66 -8.32 2.52
C PRO A 548 15.49 -7.91 1.31
N CYS A 549 15.34 -8.65 0.21
CA CYS A 549 15.77 -8.21 -1.11
C CYS A 549 14.60 -7.74 -2.01
N SER A 550 13.36 -7.84 -1.52
CA SER A 550 12.15 -7.40 -2.21
C SER A 550 11.15 -6.71 -1.27
N GLY A 551 10.41 -5.74 -1.81
CA GLY A 551 9.28 -5.08 -1.14
C GLY A 551 7.89 -5.53 -1.63
N SER A 552 7.83 -6.38 -2.66
CA SER A 552 6.60 -6.85 -3.34
C SER A 552 5.59 -7.54 -2.41
N ALA A 553 6.08 -8.30 -1.43
CA ALA A 553 5.27 -8.97 -0.40
C ALA A 553 4.28 -8.01 0.28
N TYR A 554 4.71 -6.77 0.45
CA TYR A 554 3.96 -5.71 1.12
C TYR A 554 3.14 -4.86 0.13
N LYS A 555 3.40 -4.98 -1.18
CA LYS A 555 2.68 -4.27 -2.25
C LYS A 555 1.32 -4.89 -2.57
N GLN A 556 1.22 -6.22 -2.60
CA GLN A 556 -0.03 -6.93 -2.96
C GLN A 556 -1.16 -6.69 -1.93
N SER A 557 -0.82 -6.49 -0.65
CA SER A 557 -1.77 -6.10 0.39
C SER A 557 -2.23 -4.62 0.29
N SER A 558 -1.48 -3.78 -0.43
CA SER A 558 -1.65 -2.32 -0.45
C SER A 558 -2.31 -1.81 -1.72
N SER A 559 -1.87 -2.16 -2.92
CA SER A 559 -2.14 -1.33 -4.13
C SER A 559 -3.61 -1.19 -4.57
N ALA A 560 -4.37 -2.29 -4.64
CA ALA A 560 -5.78 -2.26 -5.07
C ALA A 560 -6.71 -1.70 -3.97
N PHE A 561 -6.47 -2.12 -2.72
CA PHE A 561 -7.25 -1.69 -1.57
C PHE A 561 -6.94 -0.24 -1.17
N GLU A 562 -5.68 0.20 -1.23
CA GLU A 562 -5.27 1.60 -1.00
C GLU A 562 -5.80 2.51 -2.08
N THR A 563 -5.81 2.11 -3.35
CA THR A 563 -6.41 2.94 -4.40
C THR A 563 -7.92 3.11 -4.18
N ALA A 564 -8.62 2.06 -3.74
CA ALA A 564 -10.03 2.14 -3.35
C ALA A 564 -10.24 2.95 -2.06
N HIS A 565 -9.33 2.84 -1.09
CA HIS A 565 -9.37 3.54 0.20
C HIS A 565 -9.05 5.03 0.03
N MET A 566 -7.99 5.40 -0.70
CA MET A 566 -7.57 6.77 -1.00
C MET A 566 -8.57 7.52 -1.88
N LYS A 567 -9.24 6.84 -2.83
CA LYS A 567 -10.37 7.40 -3.59
C LYS A 567 -11.63 7.61 -2.74
N LYS A 568 -11.87 6.76 -1.75
CA LYS A 568 -12.96 6.94 -0.76
C LYS A 568 -12.64 8.07 0.25
N LEU A 569 -11.36 8.30 0.54
CA LEU A 569 -10.85 9.36 1.43
C LEU A 569 -10.85 10.77 0.81
N SER A 570 -10.75 10.91 -0.51
CA SER A 570 -10.79 12.25 -1.15
C SER A 570 -12.19 12.89 -1.13
N GLY A 571 -13.25 12.11 -0.87
CA GLY A 571 -14.64 12.58 -0.77
C GLY A 571 -15.19 12.72 0.66
N PHE A 572 -14.50 12.23 1.69
CA PHE A 572 -14.92 12.27 3.09
C PHE A 572 -13.76 12.62 4.01
N THR A 573 -14.01 13.46 5.02
CA THR A 573 -13.06 13.81 6.09
C THR A 573 -12.79 12.61 7.00
N PHE A 574 -12.06 11.63 6.47
CA PHE A 574 -11.29 10.67 7.25
C PHE A 574 -9.81 10.97 7.09
N LYS A 575 -9.10 10.68 8.17
CA LYS A 575 -7.94 11.41 8.66
C LYS A 575 -6.66 10.58 8.36
N ALA A 576 -5.61 11.14 7.76
CA ALA A 576 -4.38 10.44 7.32
C ALA A 576 -3.59 9.64 8.41
N SER A 577 -3.76 9.90 9.71
CA SER A 577 -3.30 9.05 10.82
C SER A 577 -4.02 7.71 10.85
N THR A 578 -5.28 7.66 10.40
CA THR A 578 -6.03 6.42 10.24
C THR A 578 -5.37 5.53 9.18
N HIS A 579 -4.85 6.11 8.10
CA HIS A 579 -4.12 5.37 7.07
C HIS A 579 -2.81 4.80 7.63
N TYR A 580 -2.05 5.58 8.40
CA TYR A 580 -0.86 5.09 9.09
C TYR A 580 -1.14 3.88 9.99
N PHE A 581 -2.15 3.98 10.86
CA PHE A 581 -2.50 2.88 11.77
C PHE A 581 -3.03 1.66 11.03
N TRP A 582 -3.89 1.89 10.04
CA TRP A 582 -4.45 0.83 9.21
C TRP A 582 -3.35 0.10 8.42
N MET A 583 -2.44 0.82 7.77
CA MET A 583 -1.31 0.23 7.07
C MET A 583 -0.41 -0.55 8.03
N ASN A 584 -0.02 0.02 9.17
CA ASN A 584 0.82 -0.70 10.14
C ASN A 584 0.12 -1.96 10.71
N MET A 585 -1.20 -1.93 10.89
CA MET A 585 -1.98 -3.11 11.28
C MET A 585 -1.93 -4.20 10.21
N ILE A 586 -2.10 -3.84 8.93
CA ILE A 586 -2.03 -4.79 7.82
C ILE A 586 -0.62 -5.32 7.62
N LEU A 587 0.39 -4.45 7.62
CA LEU A 587 1.80 -4.83 7.50
C LEU A 587 2.19 -5.79 8.63
N THR A 588 1.76 -5.52 9.86
CA THR A 588 2.01 -6.41 11.01
C THR A 588 1.32 -7.77 10.84
N THR A 589 0.07 -7.77 10.38
CA THR A 589 -0.70 -9.00 10.19
C THR A 589 -0.13 -9.85 9.06
N GLY A 590 0.17 -9.22 7.92
CA GLY A 590 0.82 -9.86 6.77
C GLY A 590 2.20 -10.41 7.13
N PHE A 591 3.02 -9.64 7.85
CA PHE A 591 4.32 -10.09 8.33
C PHE A 591 4.22 -11.31 9.26
N ARG A 592 3.24 -11.33 10.18
CA ARG A 592 3.01 -12.48 11.07
C ARG A 592 2.54 -13.71 10.28
N ALA A 593 1.67 -13.54 9.29
CA ALA A 593 1.22 -14.63 8.43
C ALA A 593 2.38 -15.23 7.61
N MET A 594 3.24 -14.38 7.03
CA MET A 594 4.45 -14.81 6.32
C MET A 594 5.41 -15.57 7.25
N ASN A 595 5.58 -15.12 8.50
CA ASN A 595 6.45 -15.82 9.45
C ASN A 595 5.83 -17.09 10.06
N ALA A 596 4.50 -17.24 10.03
CA ALA A 596 3.85 -18.45 10.53
C ALA A 596 4.02 -19.65 9.57
N SER A 597 4.25 -19.39 8.29
CA SER A 597 4.61 -20.40 7.27
C SER A 597 6.12 -20.66 7.17
N ASP A 598 6.94 -19.96 7.99
CA ASP A 598 8.41 -19.90 7.96
C ASP A 598 9.04 -21.18 8.53
N LYS A 599 8.84 -22.30 7.84
CA LYS A 599 9.84 -23.37 7.84
C LYS A 599 10.84 -23.01 6.74
N PRO A 600 12.12 -22.74 7.07
CA PRO A 600 13.11 -22.50 6.04
C PRO A 600 13.22 -23.76 5.18
N LYS A 601 12.64 -23.73 3.98
CA LYS A 601 12.87 -24.74 2.97
C LYS A 601 14.27 -24.48 2.45
N ASP A 602 15.21 -25.36 2.77
CA ASP A 602 16.50 -25.35 2.10
C ASP A 602 16.25 -25.38 0.58
N LEU A 603 16.92 -24.51 -0.17
CA LEU A 603 16.83 -24.49 -1.63
C LEU A 603 17.22 -25.85 -2.24
N THR A 604 18.01 -26.66 -1.53
CA THR A 604 18.30 -28.04 -1.94
C THR A 604 17.05 -28.93 -1.92
N GLU A 605 16.10 -28.70 -1.01
CA GLU A 605 14.79 -29.40 -0.96
C GLU A 605 13.83 -28.89 -2.06
N LEU A 606 13.99 -27.66 -2.56
CA LEU A 606 13.24 -27.16 -3.71
C LEU A 606 13.54 -27.92 -5.00
N SER A 607 14.69 -28.60 -5.09
CA SER A 607 14.97 -29.52 -6.19
C SER A 607 14.13 -30.81 -6.14
N GLU A 608 13.72 -31.25 -4.94
CA GLU A 608 12.83 -32.40 -4.72
C GLU A 608 11.34 -32.05 -4.91
N LEU A 609 10.99 -30.77 -4.74
CA LEU A 609 9.62 -30.26 -4.93
C LEU A 609 9.15 -30.28 -6.39
N LYS A 610 10.04 -30.41 -7.39
CA LYS A 610 9.76 -30.33 -8.83
C LYS A 610 8.50 -31.05 -9.32
N TRP A 611 8.17 -32.22 -8.79
CA TRP A 611 6.99 -33.00 -9.23
C TRP A 611 5.73 -32.74 -8.38
N ARG A 612 5.90 -32.28 -7.13
CA ARG A 612 4.78 -31.92 -6.22
C ARG A 612 4.35 -30.46 -6.36
N PHE A 613 5.23 -29.63 -6.90
CA PHE A 613 5.10 -28.18 -6.96
C PHE A 613 3.79 -27.72 -7.59
N PRO A 614 3.33 -28.20 -8.77
CA PRO A 614 2.12 -27.64 -9.39
C PRO A 614 0.84 -27.82 -8.56
N THR A 615 0.69 -28.94 -7.84
CA THR A 615 -0.55 -29.24 -7.11
C THR A 615 -0.54 -28.71 -5.68
N ASP A 616 0.56 -28.88 -4.94
CA ASP A 616 0.68 -28.38 -3.56
C ASP A 616 0.68 -26.84 -3.53
N PHE A 617 1.29 -26.22 -4.54
CA PHE A 617 1.33 -24.76 -4.70
C PHE A 617 -0.05 -24.16 -5.02
N LEU A 618 -0.80 -24.75 -5.96
CA LEU A 618 -2.14 -24.26 -6.28
C LEU A 618 -3.11 -24.45 -5.12
N ASN A 619 -2.97 -25.52 -4.32
CA ASN A 619 -3.74 -25.67 -3.09
C ASN A 619 -3.40 -24.57 -2.05
N GLU A 620 -2.14 -24.15 -1.94
CA GLU A 620 -1.75 -22.99 -1.11
C GLU A 620 -2.31 -21.66 -1.66
N ILE A 621 -2.44 -21.52 -2.98
CA ILE A 621 -3.02 -20.33 -3.63
C ILE A 621 -4.55 -20.29 -3.53
N GLU A 622 -5.24 -21.42 -3.70
CA GLU A 622 -6.71 -21.54 -3.61
C GLU A 622 -7.24 -21.11 -2.23
N VAL A 623 -6.46 -21.27 -1.16
CA VAL A 623 -6.80 -20.78 0.19
C VAL A 623 -6.73 -19.25 0.29
N SER A 624 -6.01 -18.58 -0.61
CA SER A 624 -5.70 -17.14 -0.54
C SER A 624 -6.47 -16.26 -1.54
N HIS A 625 -7.04 -16.83 -2.60
CA HIS A 625 -7.71 -16.05 -3.64
C HIS A 625 -9.12 -16.57 -3.92
N LEU A 626 -10.13 -15.80 -3.50
CA LEU A 626 -11.48 -15.91 -4.06
C LEU A 626 -11.85 -14.58 -4.74
N ASP A 627 -12.32 -14.70 -5.97
CA ASP A 627 -12.98 -13.74 -6.88
C ASP A 627 -12.23 -12.47 -7.39
N PRO A 628 -11.80 -12.44 -8.68
CA PRO A 628 -11.19 -11.28 -9.34
C PRO A 628 -12.15 -10.34 -10.10
N GLN A 629 -13.47 -10.56 -10.10
CA GLN A 629 -14.36 -9.73 -10.90
C GLN A 629 -15.04 -8.61 -10.10
N GLN A 630 -14.48 -7.39 -10.16
CA GLN A 630 -15.26 -6.16 -10.38
C GLN A 630 -14.38 -4.90 -10.51
N THR A 631 -14.24 -4.41 -11.75
CA THR A 631 -14.07 -2.97 -12.02
C THR A 631 -15.43 -2.40 -12.39
N HIS A 632 -15.95 -1.43 -11.62
CA HIS A 632 -16.56 -0.17 -12.08
C HIS A 632 -17.44 0.51 -11.01
N SER A 633 -17.10 1.77 -10.74
CA SER A 633 -17.98 2.92 -10.40
C SER A 633 -18.79 2.94 -9.08
N PHE A 634 -18.91 4.16 -8.54
CA PHE A 634 -19.97 4.74 -7.69
C PHE A 634 -19.65 5.14 -6.21
N VAL A 635 -19.51 6.47 -6.06
CA VAL A 635 -20.15 7.41 -5.10
C VAL A 635 -21.03 6.81 -3.99
N TRP A 636 -20.82 7.15 -2.70
CA TRP A 636 -21.86 7.29 -1.64
C TRP A 636 -21.38 8.06 -0.38
N TYR A 637 -22.35 8.58 0.40
CA TYR A 637 -22.28 9.67 1.39
C TYR A 637 -22.31 9.30 2.90
N SER A 638 -21.60 10.10 3.73
CA SER A 638 -21.82 10.66 5.11
C SER A 638 -22.46 9.82 6.24
N SER A 639 -21.97 9.78 7.49
CA SER A 639 -21.67 10.92 8.37
C SER A 639 -20.83 10.53 9.61
N LEU A 640 -19.66 11.14 9.83
CA LEU A 640 -19.03 11.26 11.15
C LEU A 640 -18.37 12.64 11.26
N ARG A 641 -19.07 13.60 11.88
CA ARG A 641 -18.46 14.88 12.27
C ARG A 641 -17.77 14.75 13.63
N ALA A 642 -16.58 15.34 13.65
CA ALA A 642 -15.91 16.03 14.76
C ALA A 642 -15.57 15.26 16.06
N GLY A 643 -14.36 15.55 16.54
CA GLY A 643 -13.98 15.45 17.95
C GLY A 643 -13.38 14.12 18.36
N ILE A 644 -12.09 13.93 18.09
CA ILE A 644 -11.25 13.09 18.95
C ILE A 644 -10.15 14.02 19.48
N HIS A 645 -10.32 14.46 20.73
CA HIS A 645 -9.21 14.87 21.57
C HIS A 645 -8.51 13.60 22.03
N LEU A 646 -7.23 13.46 21.71
CA LEU A 646 -6.34 12.57 22.44
C LEU A 646 -5.43 13.46 23.29
N PRO A 647 -5.41 13.31 24.63
CA PRO A 647 -4.54 14.08 25.50
C PRO A 647 -3.20 13.36 25.65
N SER A 648 -2.22 13.78 24.86
CA SER A 648 -0.79 13.68 25.15
C SER A 648 -0.13 14.80 24.37
N GLN A 649 0.63 15.68 25.04
CA GLN A 649 1.34 16.81 24.43
C GLN A 649 2.09 16.35 23.16
N ARG A 650 1.51 16.59 21.98
CA ARG A 650 2.20 16.37 20.72
C ARG A 650 3.21 17.50 20.58
N CYS A 651 4.50 17.18 20.59
CA CYS A 651 5.54 18.14 20.21
C CYS A 651 5.72 18.05 18.70
N LEU A 652 5.25 19.06 17.98
CA LEU A 652 5.39 19.13 16.52
C LEU A 652 6.53 20.07 16.16
N GLN A 653 7.14 19.86 15.00
CA GLN A 653 8.21 20.71 14.48
C GLN A 653 8.10 20.87 12.97
N LEU A 654 8.43 22.05 12.47
CA LEU A 654 8.67 22.27 11.05
C LEU A 654 10.10 21.87 10.68
N GLN A 655 10.27 21.13 9.61
CA GLN A 655 11.57 20.64 9.17
C GLN A 655 11.74 20.85 7.67
N PHE A 656 12.84 21.50 7.28
CA PHE A 656 13.24 21.56 5.88
C PHE A 656 13.71 20.18 5.42
N VAL A 657 13.16 19.73 4.30
CA VAL A 657 13.46 18.42 3.69
C VAL A 657 14.51 18.57 2.61
N THR A 658 14.44 19.68 1.89
CA THR A 658 15.34 20.04 0.79
C THR A 658 16.52 20.86 1.29
N ARG A 659 17.73 20.54 0.83
CA ARG A 659 18.93 21.29 1.18
C ARG A 659 19.12 22.49 0.24
N ILE A 660 19.39 23.66 0.82
CA ILE A 660 19.63 24.90 0.08
C ILE A 660 21.10 24.96 -0.33
N PRO A 661 21.44 25.38 -1.57
CA PRO A 661 22.82 25.53 -2.01
C PRO A 661 23.64 26.39 -1.05
N SER A 662 24.88 25.98 -0.77
CA SER A 662 25.79 26.75 0.09
C SER A 662 26.12 28.15 -0.44
N LEU A 663 25.89 28.38 -1.74
CA LEU A 663 26.06 29.66 -2.41
C LEU A 663 24.86 29.96 -3.31
N LEU A 664 24.23 31.11 -3.07
CA LEU A 664 23.16 31.68 -3.89
C LEU A 664 23.60 33.04 -4.45
N VAL A 665 22.89 33.49 -5.49
CA VAL A 665 23.09 34.80 -6.09
C VAL A 665 21.84 35.66 -5.86
N THR A 666 22.03 36.94 -5.53
CA THR A 666 20.92 37.88 -5.36
C THR A 666 20.03 37.95 -6.61
N GLY A 667 18.72 37.99 -6.41
CA GLY A 667 17.72 38.03 -7.49
C GLY A 667 17.46 36.68 -8.16
N GLN A 668 18.21 35.62 -7.82
CA GLN A 668 17.87 34.26 -8.21
C GLN A 668 16.85 33.65 -7.26
N GLU A 669 15.96 32.85 -7.84
CA GLU A 669 14.99 32.06 -7.10
C GLU A 669 15.72 31.02 -6.23
N VAL A 670 15.36 30.96 -4.96
CA VAL A 670 15.89 30.00 -3.99
C VAL A 670 15.33 28.62 -4.34
N LYS A 671 16.21 27.77 -4.85
CA LYS A 671 15.93 26.36 -5.15
C LYS A 671 16.84 25.48 -4.31
N SER A 672 16.59 24.18 -4.32
CA SER A 672 17.49 23.19 -3.73
C SER A 672 18.85 23.17 -4.45
N GLU A 673 19.84 22.50 -3.86
CA GLU A 673 21.15 22.19 -4.49
C GLU A 673 21.03 21.59 -5.89
N GLN A 674 19.89 20.97 -6.21
CA GLN A 674 19.63 20.27 -7.46
C GLN A 674 18.61 21.01 -8.35
N GLY A 675 18.19 22.22 -7.97
CA GLY A 675 17.25 23.05 -8.75
C GLY A 675 15.77 22.67 -8.59
N SER A 676 15.41 21.84 -7.62
CA SER A 676 14.01 21.54 -7.25
C SER A 676 13.44 22.61 -6.30
N PRO A 677 12.11 22.72 -6.17
CA PRO A 677 11.47 23.58 -5.17
C PRO A 677 11.90 23.22 -3.75
N VAL A 678 11.90 24.20 -2.84
CA VAL A 678 12.24 23.98 -1.43
C VAL A 678 11.00 23.50 -0.68
N HIS A 679 11.12 22.41 0.08
CA HIS A 679 10.01 21.78 0.80
C HIS A 679 10.22 21.76 2.32
N VAL A 680 9.12 21.93 3.05
CA VAL A 680 9.05 21.90 4.51
C VAL A 680 7.97 20.92 4.92
N PHE A 681 8.29 20.02 5.85
CA PHE A 681 7.31 19.13 6.47
C PHE A 681 7.01 19.57 7.90
N LEU A 682 5.75 19.45 8.30
CA LEU A 682 5.37 19.43 9.71
C LEU A 682 5.50 18.00 10.21
N VAL A 683 6.33 17.75 11.22
CA VAL A 683 6.64 16.42 11.74
C VAL A 683 6.31 16.32 13.23
N ASP A 684 5.86 15.15 13.65
CA ASP A 684 5.72 14.81 15.06
C ASP A 684 7.09 14.35 15.58
N ARG A 685 7.64 15.07 16.56
CA ARG A 685 9.02 14.84 17.06
C ARG A 685 9.22 13.46 17.68
N ILE A 686 8.17 12.83 18.20
CA ILE A 686 8.26 11.55 18.90
C ILE A 686 8.22 10.41 17.89
N SER A 687 7.29 10.47 16.94
CA SER A 687 7.11 9.41 15.95
C SER A 687 8.05 9.55 14.75
N GLY A 688 8.50 10.77 14.44
CA GLY A 688 9.20 11.13 13.21
C GLY A 688 8.30 11.20 11.97
N ASN A 689 6.98 11.07 12.16
CA ASN A 689 6.03 10.99 11.07
C ASN A 689 5.61 12.40 10.63
N VAL A 690 5.38 12.57 9.33
CA VAL A 690 4.79 13.81 8.81
C VAL A 690 3.34 13.92 9.29
N VAL A 691 2.98 15.10 9.80
CA VAL A 691 1.64 15.41 10.30
C VAL A 691 0.73 15.66 9.12
N GLN A 692 0.16 14.57 8.61
CA GLN A 692 -0.80 14.63 7.53
C GLN A 692 -2.21 14.93 8.02
N ASP A 693 -2.41 14.99 9.34
CA ASP A 693 -3.70 14.69 9.90
C ASP A 693 -4.17 15.50 11.11
N SER A 694 -4.64 16.71 10.82
CA SER A 694 -5.41 17.58 11.72
C SER A 694 -5.68 18.90 11.01
N ALA A 695 -6.35 19.87 11.65
CA ALA A 695 -6.32 21.26 11.16
C ALA A 695 -4.87 21.80 11.03
N LEU A 696 -3.88 21.13 11.64
CA LEU A 696 -2.47 21.49 11.59
C LEU A 696 -1.78 21.06 10.28
N SER A 697 -2.36 20.14 9.51
CA SER A 697 -1.76 19.70 8.24
C SER A 697 -1.94 20.73 7.10
N THR A 698 -2.72 21.78 7.34
CA THR A 698 -2.98 22.90 6.40
C THR A 698 -2.63 24.27 6.96
N LEU A 699 -1.61 24.36 7.82
CA LEU A 699 -1.20 25.62 8.43
C LEU A 699 -0.58 26.58 7.41
N ASN A 700 -0.78 27.87 7.65
CA ASN A 700 -0.04 28.92 6.97
C ASN A 700 1.25 29.20 7.75
N LEU A 701 2.36 29.11 7.04
CA LEU A 701 3.70 29.39 7.52
C LEU A 701 4.17 30.72 6.96
N THR A 702 4.97 31.41 7.74
CA THR A 702 5.75 32.58 7.33
C THR A 702 7.21 32.19 7.21
N VAL A 703 7.84 32.61 6.12
CA VAL A 703 9.26 32.43 5.83
C VAL A 703 10.02 33.68 6.26
N SER A 704 11.09 33.50 7.03
CA SER A 704 11.98 34.58 7.49
C SER A 704 13.45 34.25 7.21
N ALA A 705 14.31 35.27 7.19
CA ALA A 705 15.75 35.11 7.08
C ALA A 705 16.36 35.25 8.48
N LEU A 706 17.21 34.30 8.84
CA LEU A 706 17.89 34.23 10.13
C LEU A 706 19.41 34.41 9.95
N GLU A 707 20.08 34.79 11.04
CA GLU A 707 21.54 34.70 11.14
C GLU A 707 22.02 33.25 10.93
N GLY A 708 23.10 33.09 10.15
CA GLY A 708 23.58 31.79 9.70
C GLY A 708 24.16 30.87 10.76
N ASP A 709 24.48 31.40 11.95
CA ASP A 709 25.06 30.72 13.11
C ASP A 709 24.05 30.49 14.26
N PHE A 710 22.77 30.79 14.05
CA PHE A 710 21.71 30.75 15.07
C PHE A 710 21.65 29.47 15.95
N ASP A 711 21.85 28.29 15.35
CA ASP A 711 21.73 26.99 16.01
C ASP A 711 23.06 26.43 16.55
N GLU A 712 24.20 27.11 16.31
CA GLU A 712 25.51 26.65 16.79
C GLU A 712 25.64 26.78 18.32
N GLU A 713 25.03 27.81 18.93
CA GLU A 713 25.07 28.02 20.38
C GLU A 713 23.97 27.26 21.15
N SER A 714 22.84 26.95 20.49
CA SER A 714 21.61 26.43 21.13
C SER A 714 21.37 24.93 20.93
N GLY A 715 22.19 24.24 20.12
CA GLY A 715 22.15 22.78 19.98
C GLY A 715 20.84 22.23 19.39
N ASN A 716 20.18 22.98 18.51
CA ASN A 716 18.86 22.67 17.94
C ASN A 716 17.67 22.67 18.93
N THR A 717 17.84 23.33 20.07
CA THR A 717 16.77 23.55 21.06
C THR A 717 16.69 25.04 21.39
N TRP A 718 15.65 25.70 20.91
CA TRP A 718 15.40 27.12 21.15
C TRP A 718 13.94 27.37 21.51
N GLN A 719 13.66 28.50 22.15
CA GLN A 719 12.31 29.02 22.29
C GLN A 719 11.98 29.94 21.11
N ARG A 720 10.69 30.19 20.89
CA ARG A 720 10.24 31.05 19.80
C ARG A 720 10.81 32.46 19.90
N GLU A 721 10.93 33.00 21.10
CA GLU A 721 11.52 34.32 21.31
C GLU A 721 12.98 34.35 20.89
N ASP A 722 13.70 33.24 21.00
CA ASP A 722 15.10 33.14 20.56
C ASP A 722 15.16 33.14 19.02
N PHE A 723 14.24 32.42 18.37
CA PHE A 723 14.09 32.42 16.92
C PHE A 723 13.78 33.82 16.40
N GLU A 724 12.79 34.50 16.97
CA GLU A 724 12.35 35.85 16.54
C GLU A 724 13.42 36.92 16.77
N ARG A 725 14.25 36.79 17.81
CA ARG A 725 15.38 37.73 18.04
C ARG A 725 16.49 37.59 17.01
N ASN A 726 16.58 36.46 16.32
CA ASN A 726 17.59 36.20 15.29
C ASN A 726 17.05 36.39 13.87
N GLU A 727 15.78 36.81 13.73
CA GLU A 727 15.22 37.24 12.45
C GLU A 727 15.81 38.59 12.02
N ILE A 728 16.29 38.64 10.79
CA ILE A 728 16.85 39.87 10.22
C ILE A 728 15.70 40.64 9.55
N THR A 729 15.13 41.60 10.29
CA THR A 729 13.95 42.38 9.85
C THR A 729 14.25 43.81 9.44
N ASP A 730 15.48 44.30 9.68
CA ASP A 730 15.86 45.72 9.49
C ASP A 730 15.80 46.18 8.02
N VAL A 731 15.81 45.23 7.09
CA VAL A 731 15.80 45.44 5.64
C VAL A 731 14.90 44.40 4.97
N PRO A 732 14.25 44.75 3.84
CA PRO A 732 13.44 43.81 3.06
C PRO A 732 14.35 42.83 2.30
N LEU A 733 14.95 41.90 3.04
CA LEU A 733 15.97 40.96 2.54
C LEU A 733 15.47 40.06 1.42
N MET A 734 14.21 39.68 1.48
CA MET A 734 13.60 38.72 0.56
C MET A 734 12.41 39.31 -0.17
N THR A 735 12.23 38.92 -1.43
CA THR A 735 11.05 39.21 -2.25
C THR A 735 10.39 37.93 -2.72
N GLY A 736 9.11 38.02 -3.10
CA GLY A 736 8.33 36.90 -3.62
C GLY A 736 7.38 36.30 -2.58
N THR A 737 7.17 34.98 -2.64
CA THR A 737 6.14 34.30 -1.83
C THR A 737 6.67 33.90 -0.44
N LEU A 738 6.47 34.79 0.53
CA LEU A 738 6.91 34.60 1.93
C LEU A 738 5.89 33.87 2.82
N GLN A 739 4.77 33.44 2.25
CA GLN A 739 3.77 32.63 2.95
C GLN A 739 3.59 31.28 2.25
N VAL A 740 3.63 30.22 3.03
CA VAL A 740 3.48 28.85 2.53
C VAL A 740 2.31 28.20 3.24
N THR A 741 1.35 27.68 2.49
CA THR A 741 0.27 26.88 3.05
C THR A 741 0.65 25.41 2.97
N LEU A 742 0.68 24.73 4.11
CA LEU A 742 0.84 23.28 4.14
C LEU A 742 -0.34 22.60 3.44
N LYS A 743 -0.07 21.49 2.77
CA LYS A 743 -1.06 20.56 2.23
C LYS A 743 -0.65 19.18 2.70
N ASP A 744 -1.51 18.52 3.49
CA ASP A 744 -1.22 17.23 4.11
C ASP A 744 0.13 17.21 4.85
N GLY A 745 0.46 18.32 5.53
CA GLY A 745 1.69 18.48 6.31
C GLY A 745 2.92 18.89 5.51
N MET A 746 2.82 19.01 4.17
CA MET A 746 3.89 19.44 3.28
C MET A 746 3.65 20.86 2.76
N GLY A 747 4.64 21.73 2.90
CA GLY A 747 4.67 23.06 2.29
C GLY A 747 5.75 23.14 1.23
N THR A 748 5.42 23.74 0.10
CA THR A 748 6.38 24.06 -0.97
C THR A 748 6.58 25.56 -0.96
N LEU A 749 7.82 26.00 -0.78
CA LEU A 749 8.18 27.41 -0.91
C LEU A 749 8.05 27.80 -2.40
N GLY A 750 7.37 28.91 -2.65
CA GLY A 750 7.23 29.47 -4.00
C GLY A 750 8.44 30.31 -4.39
N ASP A 751 8.26 31.14 -5.41
CA ASP A 751 9.28 32.03 -5.96
C ASP A 751 9.82 32.97 -4.86
N LEU A 752 10.94 32.60 -4.24
CA LEU A 752 11.59 33.34 -3.16
C LEU A 752 12.95 33.82 -3.65
N CYS A 753 13.27 35.10 -3.53
CA CYS A 753 14.57 35.64 -3.94
C CYS A 753 15.20 36.49 -2.83
N PHE A 754 16.53 36.44 -2.70
CA PHE A 754 17.27 37.37 -1.83
C PHE A 754 17.68 38.63 -2.61
N ASN A 755 17.43 39.80 -2.03
CA ASN A 755 17.76 41.09 -2.63
C ASN A 755 19.16 41.59 -2.25
N TYR A 756 19.74 41.04 -1.19
CA TYR A 756 20.99 41.51 -0.59
C TYR A 756 21.97 40.36 -0.35
N SER A 757 23.25 40.71 -0.35
CA SER A 757 24.35 39.81 0.03
C SER A 757 24.27 39.42 1.50
N SER A 758 24.73 38.22 1.84
CA SER A 758 24.81 37.75 3.23
C SER A 758 25.87 38.46 4.07
N GLU A 759 26.67 39.36 3.49
CA GLU A 759 27.57 40.27 4.23
C GLU A 759 26.86 41.20 5.20
N ILE A 760 25.54 41.43 5.01
CA ILE A 760 24.73 42.20 5.94
C ILE A 760 24.42 41.45 7.24
N ALA A 761 24.51 40.11 7.21
CA ALA A 761 24.38 39.26 8.38
C ALA A 761 25.69 39.31 9.19
N LYS A 762 25.61 39.30 10.51
CA LYS A 762 26.81 39.29 11.38
C LYS A 762 27.66 38.05 11.15
N SER A 763 26.99 36.92 10.91
CA SER A 763 27.59 35.63 10.58
C SER A 763 28.17 35.53 9.17
N GLY A 764 27.89 36.51 8.29
CA GLY A 764 28.23 36.47 6.87
C GLY A 764 27.44 35.42 6.06
N LYS A 765 26.47 34.75 6.69
CA LYS A 765 25.63 33.69 6.12
C LYS A 765 24.18 33.93 6.51
N PHE A 766 23.26 33.37 5.74
CA PHE A 766 21.84 33.31 6.10
C PHE A 766 21.41 31.87 6.37
N LYS A 767 20.31 31.74 7.11
CA LYS A 767 19.45 30.57 7.15
C LYS A 767 18.02 30.99 6.79
N LEU A 768 17.24 30.09 6.19
CA LEU A 768 15.80 30.26 6.10
C LEU A 768 15.15 29.72 7.36
N GLY A 769 14.28 30.52 7.94
CA GLY A 769 13.38 30.16 9.01
C GLY A 769 11.95 29.98 8.50
N VAL A 770 11.22 29.03 9.07
CA VAL A 770 9.78 28.88 8.90
C VAL A 770 9.09 28.77 10.24
N LYS A 771 8.05 29.57 10.43
CA LYS A 771 7.23 29.57 11.65
C LYS A 771 5.76 29.69 11.31
N THR A 772 4.92 29.23 12.22
CA THR A 772 3.46 29.46 12.18
C THR A 772 3.15 30.91 12.53
N LEU A 773 2.00 31.43 12.10
CA LEU A 773 1.53 32.77 12.51
C LEU A 773 1.19 32.86 14.01
N THR A 774 0.88 31.73 14.65
CA THR A 774 0.53 31.64 16.08
C THR A 774 1.32 30.52 16.76
N ASP A 775 1.77 30.77 17.98
CA ASP A 775 2.63 29.88 18.79
C ASP A 775 1.94 28.58 19.17
N GLU A 776 0.62 28.65 19.31
CA GLU A 776 -0.23 27.52 19.62
C GLU A 776 -1.35 27.41 18.59
N CYS A 777 -1.60 26.20 18.10
CA CYS A 777 -2.78 25.91 17.32
C CYS A 777 -3.59 24.82 18.01
N GLY A 778 -4.65 25.23 18.71
CA GLY A 778 -5.48 24.32 19.51
C GLY A 778 -4.77 23.73 20.74
N GLY A 779 -3.85 24.49 21.36
CA GLY A 779 -3.10 24.08 22.57
C GLY A 779 -1.93 23.12 22.29
N ILE A 780 -1.50 23.00 21.03
CA ILE A 780 -0.34 22.22 20.60
C ILE A 780 0.77 23.20 20.19
N CYS A 781 1.95 23.05 20.80
CA CYS A 781 3.15 23.82 20.46
C CYS A 781 3.78 23.26 19.18
N ILE A 782 4.13 24.15 18.25
CA ILE A 782 4.77 23.83 16.98
C ILE A 782 6.12 24.56 16.95
N CYS A 783 7.21 23.79 17.02
CA CYS A 783 8.55 24.34 16.91
C CYS A 783 8.85 24.80 15.48
N GLU A 784 9.59 25.89 15.36
CA GLU A 784 10.03 26.46 14.10
C GLU A 784 11.02 25.54 13.38
N GLY A 785 11.12 25.73 12.06
CA GLY A 785 12.07 25.03 11.20
C GLY A 785 13.15 25.97 10.71
N ILE A 786 14.38 25.47 10.63
CA ILE A 786 15.51 26.20 10.03
C ILE A 786 16.17 25.37 8.94
N SER A 787 16.69 26.03 7.91
CA SER A 787 17.49 25.40 6.87
C SER A 787 18.95 25.23 7.28
N ASN A 788 19.74 24.59 6.42
CA ASN A 788 21.19 24.73 6.46
C ASN A 788 21.61 26.20 6.19
N ALA A 789 22.80 26.57 6.66
CA ALA A 789 23.38 27.89 6.38
C ALA A 789 23.87 27.99 4.93
N PHE A 790 23.76 29.18 4.33
CA PHE A 790 24.23 29.48 2.99
C PHE A 790 24.71 30.92 2.84
N VAL A 791 25.56 31.16 1.85
CA VAL A 791 26.09 32.48 1.48
C VAL A 791 25.28 33.01 0.31
N VAL A 792 24.92 34.30 0.34
CA VAL A 792 24.31 34.99 -0.81
C VAL A 792 25.30 36.03 -1.31
N ARG A 793 25.67 35.99 -2.59
CA ARG A 793 26.52 37.00 -3.23
C ARG A 793 25.74 37.84 -4.22
N ASP A 794 26.17 39.08 -4.42
CA ASP A 794 25.64 39.87 -5.53
C ASP A 794 26.03 39.26 -6.89
N GLY A 795 25.20 39.48 -7.92
CA GLY A 795 25.40 38.93 -9.27
C GLY A 795 26.67 39.41 -10.00
N ASN A 796 27.42 40.36 -9.44
CA ASN A 796 28.63 40.94 -10.04
C ASN A 796 29.90 40.67 -9.23
N GLY A 797 29.81 39.92 -8.11
CA GLY A 797 30.91 39.75 -7.15
C GLY A 797 31.49 41.07 -6.61
N LYS A 798 30.71 42.16 -6.60
CA LYS A 798 31.20 43.51 -6.30
C LYS A 798 30.21 44.30 -5.42
N LEU A 799 30.70 44.58 -4.21
CA LEU A 799 30.23 45.55 -3.21
C LEU A 799 29.22 46.58 -3.75
N LEU A 800 27.95 46.35 -3.47
CA LEU A 800 27.02 47.47 -3.32
C LEU A 800 27.37 48.16 -2.01
N GLY A 801 27.90 49.39 -2.13
CA GLY A 801 28.51 50.16 -1.06
C GLY A 801 27.71 50.16 0.24
N THR A 802 28.44 49.92 1.33
CA THR A 802 28.03 50.13 2.71
C THR A 802 27.26 51.45 2.89
N TYR A 803 25.95 51.37 3.11
CA TYR A 803 25.31 52.33 4.00
C TYR A 803 25.28 51.69 5.39
N ARG A 804 26.38 51.85 6.13
CA ARG A 804 26.34 51.75 7.60
C ARG A 804 25.38 52.84 8.07
N PHE A 805 24.25 52.46 8.68
CA PHE A 805 23.55 53.40 9.55
C PHE A 805 24.49 53.72 10.72
N PRO A 806 24.83 54.99 10.97
CA PRO A 806 25.64 55.33 12.12
C PRO A 806 24.82 55.14 13.40
N ASN A 807 25.44 54.47 14.37
CA ASN A 807 24.97 54.31 15.75
C ASN A 807 24.37 55.62 16.29
N PHE A 808 23.07 55.63 16.59
CA PHE A 808 22.49 56.67 17.44
C PHE A 808 22.64 56.25 18.91
N CYS A 809 23.71 56.78 19.53
CA CYS A 809 23.87 56.82 20.96
C CYS A 809 22.70 57.56 21.62
N HIS A 810 22.28 57.06 22.78
CA HIS A 810 21.31 57.68 23.67
C HIS A 810 21.68 59.12 24.04
N GLY A 811 20.79 60.07 23.78
CA GLY A 811 20.92 61.45 24.30
C GLY A 811 19.96 62.45 23.66
N ARG A 812 18.82 62.67 24.33
CA ARG A 812 17.91 63.85 24.25
C ARG A 812 17.94 64.69 22.96
N THR A 813 16.87 64.65 22.18
CA THR A 813 16.06 65.85 21.83
C THR A 813 14.82 65.45 21.03
N SER A 814 13.69 65.47 21.72
CA SER A 814 12.35 65.61 21.16
C SER A 814 12.22 66.97 20.46
N GLN A 815 12.10 67.01 19.13
CA GLN A 815 11.46 68.07 18.30
C GLN A 815 11.84 67.99 16.79
N ILE A 816 11.67 66.86 16.08
CA ILE A 816 11.66 66.87 14.58
C ILE A 816 10.52 66.01 13.98
N PHE A 817 9.65 65.40 14.81
CA PHE A 817 8.37 64.86 14.36
C PHE A 817 7.37 66.01 14.15
N HIS A 818 7.46 66.78 13.06
CA HIS A 818 6.30 67.53 12.54
C HIS A 818 6.42 68.11 11.12
N ALA A 819 7.55 67.99 10.41
CA ALA A 819 7.74 68.70 9.13
C ALA A 819 7.83 67.81 7.86
N SER A 820 7.46 66.53 7.91
CA SER A 820 7.58 65.61 6.73
C SER A 820 6.25 65.01 6.22
N LYS A 821 5.09 65.52 6.67
CA LYS A 821 3.77 65.05 6.18
C LYS A 821 3.10 65.97 5.15
N SER A 822 3.71 67.10 4.79
CA SER A 822 3.11 68.10 3.90
C SER A 822 3.78 68.27 2.53
N LEU A 823 4.89 67.57 2.25
CA LEU A 823 5.61 67.69 0.97
C LEU A 823 5.36 66.53 -0.02
N VAL A 824 4.81 65.40 0.43
CA VAL A 824 4.47 64.26 -0.46
C VAL A 824 3.10 64.43 -1.13
N ASN A 825 2.21 65.27 -0.60
CA ASN A 825 0.88 65.52 -1.20
C ASN A 825 0.84 66.64 -2.26
N ILE A 826 1.96 67.33 -2.53
CA ILE A 826 2.01 68.42 -3.54
C ILE A 826 2.60 67.94 -4.88
N ILE A 827 3.25 66.77 -4.93
CA ILE A 827 3.89 66.25 -6.16
C ILE A 827 3.00 65.23 -6.89
N THR A 828 2.00 64.64 -6.23
CA THR A 828 1.09 63.65 -6.86
C THR A 828 -0.12 64.27 -7.59
N LEU A 829 -0.27 65.60 -7.59
CA LEU A 829 -1.40 66.30 -8.23
C LEU A 829 -1.05 67.09 -9.52
N ARG A 830 0.18 66.96 -10.06
CA ARG A 830 0.62 67.72 -11.26
C ARG A 830 1.15 66.92 -12.45
N VAL A 831 1.07 65.59 -12.44
CA VAL A 831 1.49 64.76 -13.60
C VAL A 831 0.36 63.83 -14.12
N GLY A 832 -0.81 63.83 -13.49
CA GLY A 832 -1.97 63.01 -13.90
C GLY A 832 -2.87 63.59 -15.00
N LEU A 833 -2.41 64.54 -15.81
CA LEU A 833 -3.19 65.16 -16.90
C LEU A 833 -2.25 65.56 -18.05
N ARG A 834 -1.89 64.59 -18.89
CA ARG A 834 -1.55 64.69 -20.33
C ARG A 834 -0.81 63.42 -20.73
N PHE A 835 -1.51 62.46 -21.34
CA PHE A 835 -1.10 61.72 -22.54
C PHE A 835 -2.17 60.65 -22.85
N THR A 836 -3.32 61.12 -23.32
CA THR A 836 -4.20 60.40 -24.23
C THR A 836 -4.34 61.30 -25.46
N ALA A 837 -3.51 61.06 -26.48
CA ALA A 837 -3.72 61.38 -27.90
C ALA A 837 -2.39 61.23 -28.66
N LEU A 838 -2.46 60.43 -29.73
CA LEU A 838 -1.43 60.02 -30.71
C LEU A 838 -0.55 58.84 -30.29
#